data_AF-A0A538KLB0-F1
#
_entry.id   AF-A0A538KLB0-F1
#
_cell.length_a   1.000
_cell.length_b   1.000
_cell.length_c   1.000
_cell.angle_alpha   90.00
_cell.angle_beta   90.00
_cell.angle_gamma   90.00
#
_symmetry.space_group_name_H-M   'P 1'
#
loop_
_entity.id
_entity.type
_entity.pdbx_description
1 polymer ?
#
loop_
_entity_poly.entity_id
_entity_poly.type
_entity_poly.pdbx_seq_one_letter_code
_entity_poly.pdbx_strand_id
1 'polypeptide(L)'
;MERLRGGTLGDRLARGPVAHPWAIAVMLGALHGLEHAHRQGVLHRDVKPENLLFGDASQVKVADFGIAKVVGAQGARLTATAAAIGTPAYMAPEQVTRSAGPLSSATDVWAAGAVLYEILAGQPPFPLTGDLGDVLFRRVTEDVPALQEVAPDLAPELAEVVMQALRRDPAERYATPGMFAAALEPAADRTLATGGLAATGIVLHRTSLTERPALVEHETLTTTLPVAPARGRVLGALAGVAVAAVAAVAVLVLSSGGAGTPTLPAAPLGWPTKVTSGFIDQVKGPAGVAQRVGRGGTTFAVYGGDAAAKKDWSHQPGETRPGQFVRTAHRLGLFPYLSFYSLRSLGQSRAGDDAQAPELRQTLGNVRLMRIYWRNVKAFLQDVGSTRQTAAVSLDSNFWSYLEKQLVPQGASPASVQAWVGGTGLPELKGIPDNLQYIAAGWRELRDRYAPKVRLGYEFDDYASDTLDISRSDNPPEQTVVQAARLAGQFYETVAAGDLDFAALTINGLAEEGEDPSPTNNYSPAEKAAVVTYVREFSARAHVRVVLEGVPLGNTVSKAITDKPYHWHDTWVQWLVGDDRFSGLRKLRDAGVIGVMFGVGSGADETCPCDAKHDGTTNGGKYSTPSTSADDDGGYYAARMAALSKAGGLSLD
;
A
#
# COMPACT_ATOMS: atom_id res chain seq x y z
N MET A 1 -28.47 -5.51 21.35
CA MET A 1 -28.58 -4.15 20.77
C MET A 1 -29.50 -3.32 21.66
N GLU A 2 -29.26 -2.01 21.73
CA GLU A 2 -30.17 -1.04 22.35
C GLU A 2 -31.53 -1.04 21.61
N ARG A 3 -32.65 -0.90 22.33
CA ARG A 3 -33.98 -0.82 21.72
C ARG A 3 -34.33 0.64 21.41
N LEU A 4 -34.30 1.01 20.13
CA LEU A 4 -34.64 2.35 19.65
C LEU A 4 -36.14 2.42 19.29
N ARG A 5 -36.90 3.27 19.99
CA ARG A 5 -38.37 3.31 19.87
C ARG A 5 -38.88 4.26 18.77
N GLY A 6 -38.01 5.09 18.19
CA GLY A 6 -38.38 6.13 17.22
C GLY A 6 -38.59 5.66 15.78
N GLY A 7 -38.51 4.35 15.53
CA GLY A 7 -38.62 3.74 14.20
C GLY A 7 -37.38 3.97 13.33
N THR A 8 -37.48 3.58 12.06
CA THR A 8 -36.46 3.76 11.02
C THR A 8 -36.76 4.99 10.14
N LEU A 9 -35.80 5.41 9.32
CA LEU A 9 -36.02 6.40 8.26
C LEU A 9 -36.99 5.84 7.23
N GLY A 10 -36.90 4.54 6.91
CA GLY A 10 -37.86 3.85 6.05
C GLY A 10 -39.31 4.00 6.55
N ASP A 11 -39.55 3.81 7.85
CA ASP A 11 -40.88 3.98 8.46
C ASP A 11 -41.40 5.42 8.34
N ARG A 12 -40.50 6.40 8.27
CA ARG A 12 -40.87 7.82 8.09
C ARG A 12 -41.18 8.13 6.63
N LEU A 13 -40.35 7.67 5.69
CA LEU A 13 -40.56 7.87 4.26
C LEU A 13 -41.84 7.16 3.79
N ALA A 14 -42.19 6.03 4.38
CA ALA A 14 -43.45 5.33 4.12
C ALA A 14 -44.71 6.12 4.54
N ARG A 15 -44.58 7.12 5.43
CA ARG A 15 -45.70 8.00 5.84
C ARG A 15 -45.88 9.21 4.91
N GLY A 16 -44.96 9.44 3.98
CA GLY A 16 -44.98 10.53 3.03
C GLY A 16 -43.70 11.36 3.01
N PRO A 17 -43.65 12.40 2.17
CA PRO A 17 -42.48 13.26 2.02
C PRO A 17 -42.07 13.94 3.33
N VAL A 18 -40.76 14.08 3.53
CA VAL A 18 -40.17 14.80 4.67
C VAL A 18 -39.56 16.11 4.21
N ALA A 19 -39.50 17.11 5.10
CA ALA A 19 -38.89 18.40 4.77
C ALA A 19 -37.38 18.26 4.51
N HIS A 20 -36.87 18.90 3.45
CA HIS A 20 -35.44 18.83 3.09
C HIS A 20 -34.48 19.21 4.23
N PRO A 21 -34.71 20.29 5.02
CA PRO A 21 -33.85 20.60 6.16
C PRO A 21 -33.74 19.43 7.16
N TRP A 22 -34.88 18.80 7.44
CA TRP A 22 -34.94 17.67 8.36
C TRP A 22 -34.20 16.46 7.80
N ALA A 23 -34.39 16.15 6.52
CA ALA A 23 -33.70 15.06 5.84
C ALA A 23 -32.18 15.24 5.85
N ILE A 24 -31.70 16.44 5.52
CA ILE A 24 -30.27 16.75 5.52
C ILE A 24 -29.69 16.63 6.93
N ALA A 25 -30.39 17.12 7.96
CA ALA A 25 -29.96 16.95 9.34
C ALA A 25 -29.89 15.47 9.75
N VAL A 26 -30.85 14.65 9.32
CA VAL A 26 -30.77 13.20 9.55
C VAL A 26 -29.56 12.57 8.89
N MET A 27 -29.31 12.93 7.63
CA MET A 27 -28.18 12.40 6.87
C MET A 27 -26.84 12.86 7.44
N LEU A 28 -26.71 14.09 7.93
CA LEU A 28 -25.52 14.55 8.66
C LEU A 28 -25.28 13.70 9.93
N GLY A 29 -26.34 13.39 10.68
CA GLY A 29 -26.24 12.47 11.81
C GLY A 29 -25.78 11.06 11.41
N ALA A 30 -26.33 10.52 10.32
CA ALA A 30 -25.93 9.22 9.78
C ALA A 30 -24.47 9.22 9.30
N LEU A 31 -24.03 10.27 8.60
CA LEU A 31 -22.66 10.43 8.11
C LEU A 31 -21.66 10.51 9.27
N HIS A 32 -21.98 11.21 10.36
CA HIS A 32 -21.16 11.19 11.57
C HIS A 32 -21.08 9.80 12.21
N GLY A 33 -22.19 9.06 12.25
CA GLY A 33 -22.22 7.68 12.73
C GLY A 33 -21.37 6.73 11.87
N LEU A 34 -21.46 6.85 10.54
CA LEU A 34 -20.66 6.09 9.59
C LEU A 34 -19.18 6.45 9.69
N GLU A 35 -18.84 7.74 9.77
CA GLU A 35 -17.48 8.21 9.99
C GLU A 35 -16.89 7.66 11.29
N HIS A 36 -17.67 7.64 12.38
CA HIS A 36 -17.24 7.03 13.63
C HIS A 36 -16.93 5.54 13.45
N ALA A 37 -17.79 4.78 12.77
CA ALA A 37 -17.54 3.36 12.50
C ALA A 37 -16.34 3.14 11.58
N HIS A 38 -16.16 3.98 10.55
CA HIS A 38 -15.02 3.93 9.64
C HIS A 38 -13.71 4.21 10.36
N ARG A 39 -13.70 5.15 11.32
CA ARG A 39 -12.56 5.41 12.23
C ARG A 39 -12.24 4.21 13.13
N GLN A 40 -13.18 3.29 13.33
CA GLN A 40 -12.96 2.00 14.00
C GLN A 40 -12.67 0.85 13.02
N GLY A 41 -12.45 1.13 11.72
CA GLY A 41 -12.16 0.13 10.69
C GLY A 41 -13.36 -0.68 10.22
N VAL A 42 -14.59 -0.27 10.56
CA VAL A 42 -15.81 -1.00 10.22
C VAL A 42 -16.55 -0.28 9.09
N LEU A 43 -16.63 -0.92 7.91
CA LEU A 43 -17.53 -0.52 6.83
C LEU A 43 -18.94 -1.07 7.09
N HIS A 44 -19.96 -0.28 6.78
CA HIS A 44 -21.34 -0.67 6.94
C HIS A 44 -21.82 -1.63 5.85
N ARG A 45 -21.57 -1.29 4.57
CA ARG A 45 -21.87 -2.07 3.35
C ARG A 45 -23.35 -2.31 3.03
N ASP A 46 -24.27 -1.78 3.83
CA ASP A 46 -25.73 -1.94 3.68
C ASP A 46 -26.45 -0.67 4.18
N VAL A 47 -25.93 0.52 3.85
CA VAL A 47 -26.57 1.79 4.23
C VAL A 47 -27.86 1.96 3.43
N LYS A 48 -28.99 2.13 4.13
CA LYS A 48 -30.34 2.26 3.58
C LYS A 48 -31.30 2.83 4.63
N PRO A 49 -32.50 3.31 4.25
CA PRO A 49 -33.42 3.95 5.20
C PRO A 49 -33.83 3.05 6.37
N GLU A 50 -33.91 1.74 6.20
CA GLU A 50 -34.26 0.79 7.27
C GLU A 50 -33.16 0.66 8.33
N ASN A 51 -31.91 0.98 7.98
CA ASN A 51 -30.75 0.88 8.87
C ASN A 51 -30.43 2.22 9.56
N LEU A 52 -31.21 3.27 9.32
CA LEU A 52 -31.10 4.57 9.99
C LEU A 52 -32.26 4.72 10.98
N LEU A 53 -31.98 4.55 12.28
CA LEU A 53 -32.96 4.47 13.36
C LEU A 53 -32.99 5.74 14.21
N PHE A 54 -34.11 5.99 14.87
CA PHE A 54 -34.29 7.13 15.76
C PHE A 54 -34.39 6.70 17.23
N GLY A 55 -33.57 7.31 18.08
CA GLY A 55 -33.67 7.19 19.54
C GLY A 55 -34.71 8.14 20.16
N ASP A 56 -34.84 8.09 21.49
CA ASP A 56 -35.86 8.82 22.27
C ASP A 56 -35.65 10.36 22.28
N ALA A 57 -34.52 10.86 21.77
CA ALA A 57 -34.14 12.28 21.75
C ALA A 57 -33.90 12.84 20.33
N SER A 58 -34.59 12.32 19.31
CA SER A 58 -34.38 12.73 17.89
C SER A 58 -32.94 12.53 17.40
N GLN A 59 -32.16 11.68 18.07
CA GLN A 59 -30.82 11.27 17.67
C GLN A 59 -30.93 10.17 16.60
N VAL A 60 -30.17 10.34 15.52
CA VAL A 60 -30.04 9.33 14.46
C VAL A 60 -28.96 8.33 14.86
N LYS A 61 -29.25 7.04 14.70
CA LYS A 61 -28.32 5.94 14.92
C LYS A 61 -28.28 5.04 13.70
N VAL A 62 -27.07 4.61 13.35
CA VAL A 62 -26.85 3.68 12.26
C VAL A 62 -26.82 2.26 12.84
N ALA A 63 -27.61 1.34 12.30
CA ALA A 63 -27.76 -0.03 12.78
C ALA A 63 -27.47 -1.07 11.68
N ASP A 64 -27.30 -2.33 12.06
CA ASP A 64 -27.08 -3.45 11.12
C ASP A 64 -25.87 -3.29 10.19
N PHE A 65 -24.72 -2.97 10.78
CA PHE A 65 -23.41 -3.11 10.14
C PHE A 65 -23.27 -4.53 9.58
N GLY A 66 -22.91 -4.64 8.30
CA GLY A 66 -23.13 -5.80 7.42
C GLY A 66 -22.41 -7.11 7.78
N ILE A 67 -22.63 -7.65 8.98
CA ILE A 67 -22.09 -8.92 9.48
C ILE A 67 -22.70 -10.13 8.74
N ALA A 68 -23.78 -9.96 7.96
CA ALA A 68 -24.58 -11.07 7.44
C ALA A 68 -24.83 -11.11 5.91
N LYS A 69 -24.14 -10.33 5.08
CA LYS A 69 -24.40 -10.34 3.62
C LYS A 69 -23.16 -10.59 2.78
N VAL A 70 -22.63 -11.81 2.87
CA VAL A 70 -21.98 -12.48 1.74
C VAL A 70 -23.09 -13.20 0.96
N VAL A 71 -23.88 -12.46 0.18
CA VAL A 71 -24.78 -13.05 -0.81
C VAL A 71 -24.18 -12.76 -2.17
N GLY A 72 -23.59 -13.78 -2.79
CA GLY A 72 -22.97 -13.66 -4.11
C GLY A 72 -21.86 -14.67 -4.43
N ALA A 73 -21.58 -15.63 -3.56
CA ALA A 73 -20.80 -16.81 -3.92
C ALA A 73 -21.76 -17.93 -4.37
N GLN A 74 -21.66 -18.31 -5.65
CA GLN A 74 -22.29 -19.47 -6.31
C GLN A 74 -23.75 -19.30 -6.81
N GLY A 75 -23.88 -19.14 -8.14
CA GLY A 75 -24.68 -20.00 -9.03
C GLY A 75 -26.15 -20.36 -8.74
N ALA A 76 -26.83 -19.79 -7.75
CA ALA A 76 -28.24 -20.09 -7.50
C ALA A 76 -29.13 -19.20 -8.37
N ARG A 77 -29.97 -19.84 -9.19
CA ARG A 77 -31.09 -19.21 -9.92
C ARG A 77 -31.81 -18.18 -9.05
N LEU A 78 -31.84 -16.94 -9.54
CA LEU A 78 -32.66 -15.83 -9.08
C LEU A 78 -34.16 -16.18 -9.25
N THR A 79 -34.71 -17.00 -8.36
CA THR A 79 -36.18 -17.13 -8.19
C THR A 79 -36.49 -17.73 -6.82
N ALA A 80 -37.50 -17.14 -6.17
CA ALA A 80 -38.07 -17.42 -4.83
C ALA A 80 -37.36 -16.65 -3.69
N THR A 81 -37.96 -15.69 -2.98
CA THR A 81 -39.38 -15.31 -2.80
C THR A 81 -39.44 -13.85 -2.29
N ALA A 82 -40.54 -13.16 -2.59
CA ALA A 82 -40.78 -11.71 -2.45
C ALA A 82 -40.77 -11.13 -1.01
N ALA A 83 -39.63 -11.14 -0.32
CA ALA A 83 -39.47 -10.48 1.00
C ALA A 83 -38.19 -9.62 1.16
N ALA A 84 -37.38 -9.44 0.11
CA ALA A 84 -36.07 -8.77 0.20
C ALA A 84 -35.87 -7.65 -0.85
N ILE A 85 -36.94 -6.92 -1.18
CA ILE A 85 -36.94 -5.94 -2.29
C ILE A 85 -36.19 -4.62 -1.94
N GLY A 86 -35.82 -4.36 -0.69
CA GLY A 86 -35.19 -3.07 -0.31
C GLY A 86 -33.66 -2.98 -0.46
N THR A 87 -32.92 -4.09 -0.59
CA THR A 87 -31.43 -4.05 -0.51
C THR A 87 -30.75 -3.59 -1.82
N PRO A 88 -31.24 -3.90 -3.03
CA PRO A 88 -30.54 -3.50 -4.24
C PRO A 88 -30.64 -2.01 -4.55
N ALA A 89 -31.57 -1.23 -4.01
CA ALA A 89 -31.77 0.17 -4.44
C ALA A 89 -30.56 1.09 -4.12
N TYR A 90 -29.81 0.79 -3.06
CA TYR A 90 -28.74 1.66 -2.54
C TYR A 90 -27.32 1.11 -2.75
N MET A 91 -27.18 -0.10 -3.31
CA MET A 91 -25.85 -0.68 -3.57
C MET A 91 -25.03 0.19 -4.53
N ALA A 92 -23.75 0.38 -4.23
CA ALA A 92 -22.83 1.09 -5.12
C ALA A 92 -22.50 0.28 -6.39
N PRO A 93 -22.10 0.91 -7.51
CA PRO A 93 -21.72 0.22 -8.74
C PRO A 93 -20.67 -0.88 -8.51
N GLU A 94 -19.68 -0.60 -7.65
CA GLU A 94 -18.63 -1.54 -7.30
C GLU A 94 -19.12 -2.75 -6.48
N GLN A 95 -20.28 -2.66 -5.82
CA GLN A 95 -20.90 -3.81 -5.16
C GLN A 95 -21.55 -4.78 -6.16
N VAL A 96 -21.81 -4.33 -7.39
CA VAL A 96 -22.45 -5.13 -8.46
C VAL A 96 -21.40 -5.82 -9.33
N THR A 97 -20.27 -5.16 -9.59
CA THR A 97 -19.20 -5.69 -10.46
C THR A 97 -18.06 -6.32 -9.66
N ARG A 98 -17.61 -7.52 -10.03
CA ARG A 98 -16.37 -8.12 -9.49
C ARG A 98 -15.07 -7.40 -9.92
N SER A 99 -15.17 -6.42 -10.82
CA SER A 99 -14.03 -5.79 -11.51
C SER A 99 -13.67 -4.39 -11.04
N ALA A 100 -14.40 -3.81 -10.08
CA ALA A 100 -14.24 -2.40 -9.66
C ALA A 100 -13.41 -2.19 -8.37
N GLY A 101 -12.64 -3.19 -7.93
CA GLY A 101 -11.80 -3.11 -6.73
C GLY A 101 -12.52 -3.49 -5.42
N PRO A 102 -11.82 -3.42 -4.27
CA PRO A 102 -12.41 -3.74 -2.97
C PRO A 102 -13.39 -2.65 -2.52
N LEU A 103 -14.44 -3.07 -1.79
CA LEU A 103 -15.36 -2.13 -1.14
C LEU A 103 -14.60 -1.24 -0.15
N SER A 104 -14.88 0.05 -0.16
CA SER A 104 -14.14 1.05 0.61
C SER A 104 -15.10 1.99 1.35
N SER A 105 -14.56 2.99 2.04
CA SER A 105 -15.35 4.05 2.66
C SER A 105 -16.26 4.77 1.65
N ALA A 106 -15.78 4.93 0.40
CA ALA A 106 -16.53 5.51 -0.71
C ALA A 106 -17.77 4.68 -1.13
N THR A 107 -17.83 3.40 -0.76
CA THR A 107 -19.02 2.55 -0.97
C THR A 107 -20.17 2.96 -0.05
N ASP A 108 -19.89 3.21 1.23
CA ASP A 108 -20.91 3.70 2.16
C ASP A 108 -21.28 5.16 1.87
N VAL A 109 -20.35 5.96 1.35
CA VAL A 109 -20.62 7.33 0.85
C VAL A 109 -21.62 7.31 -0.29
N TRP A 110 -21.47 6.40 -1.27
CA TRP A 110 -22.46 6.24 -2.34
C TRP A 110 -23.83 5.89 -1.78
N ALA A 111 -23.90 4.89 -0.90
CA ALA A 111 -25.16 4.42 -0.36
C ALA A 111 -25.86 5.52 0.47
N ALA A 112 -25.11 6.30 1.26
CA ALA A 112 -25.63 7.48 1.95
C ALA A 112 -26.09 8.57 0.96
N GLY A 113 -25.32 8.81 -0.11
CA GLY A 113 -25.70 9.71 -1.20
C GLY A 113 -27.00 9.29 -1.89
N ALA A 114 -27.19 7.98 -2.12
CA ALA A 114 -28.38 7.43 -2.75
C ALA A 114 -29.63 7.60 -1.89
N VAL A 115 -29.51 7.42 -0.57
CA VAL A 115 -30.58 7.70 0.39
C VAL A 115 -30.95 9.19 0.38
N LEU A 116 -29.95 10.09 0.42
CA LEU A 116 -30.22 11.53 0.39
C LEU A 116 -30.84 11.96 -0.95
N TYR A 117 -30.36 11.42 -2.07
CA TYR A 117 -30.95 11.63 -3.39
C TYR A 117 -32.42 11.22 -3.42
N GLU A 118 -32.77 10.03 -2.90
CA GLU A 118 -34.16 9.57 -2.86
C GLU A 118 -35.07 10.55 -2.14
N ILE A 119 -34.62 11.07 -1.00
CA ILE A 119 -35.44 12.00 -0.21
C ILE A 119 -35.64 13.33 -0.95
N LEU A 120 -34.62 13.82 -1.65
CA LEU A 120 -34.66 15.09 -2.37
C LEU A 120 -35.41 14.99 -3.71
N ALA A 121 -35.29 13.86 -4.41
CA ALA A 121 -35.92 13.61 -5.71
C ALA A 121 -37.31 12.94 -5.59
N GLY A 122 -37.66 12.43 -4.41
CA GLY A 122 -38.86 11.62 -4.16
C GLY A 122 -38.80 10.18 -4.67
N GLN A 123 -37.69 9.77 -5.29
CA GLN A 123 -37.44 8.42 -5.80
C GLN A 123 -35.93 8.10 -5.82
N PRO A 124 -35.53 6.83 -5.64
CA PRO A 124 -34.11 6.45 -5.64
C PRO A 124 -33.44 6.73 -6.99
N PRO A 125 -32.11 6.88 -7.03
CA PRO A 125 -31.37 7.21 -8.26
C PRO A 125 -31.58 6.19 -9.38
N PHE A 126 -31.77 4.93 -9.02
CA PHE A 126 -32.16 3.86 -9.94
C PHE A 126 -33.39 3.13 -9.38
N PRO A 127 -34.61 3.50 -9.80
CA PRO A 127 -35.84 2.84 -9.38
C PRO A 127 -35.82 1.34 -9.70
N LEU A 128 -36.28 0.53 -8.74
CA LEU A 128 -36.42 -0.93 -8.89
C LEU A 128 -37.66 -1.31 -9.71
N THR A 129 -37.84 -0.66 -10.86
CA THR A 129 -38.91 -0.96 -11.83
C THR A 129 -38.35 -1.85 -12.94
N GLY A 130 -38.89 -3.06 -13.10
CA GLY A 130 -38.46 -4.00 -14.15
C GLY A 130 -37.59 -5.15 -13.62
N ASP A 131 -36.79 -5.76 -14.50
CA ASP A 131 -35.88 -6.86 -14.14
C ASP A 131 -34.72 -6.36 -13.27
N LEU A 132 -34.40 -7.10 -12.20
CA LEU A 132 -33.32 -6.73 -11.27
C LEU A 132 -31.96 -6.66 -11.97
N GLY A 133 -31.70 -7.55 -12.94
CA GLY A 133 -30.49 -7.54 -13.75
C GLY A 133 -30.34 -6.24 -14.54
N ASP A 134 -31.43 -5.75 -15.14
CA ASP A 134 -31.44 -4.48 -15.87
C ASP A 134 -31.14 -3.28 -14.97
N VAL A 135 -31.71 -3.24 -13.75
CA VAL A 135 -31.44 -2.15 -12.80
C VAL A 135 -29.98 -2.17 -12.33
N LEU A 136 -29.45 -3.36 -12.02
CA LEU A 136 -28.04 -3.53 -11.64
C LEU A 136 -27.09 -3.19 -12.79
N PHE A 137 -27.43 -3.55 -14.03
CA PHE A 137 -26.64 -3.23 -15.21
C PHE A 137 -26.62 -1.72 -15.50
N ARG A 138 -27.77 -1.05 -15.46
CA ARG A 138 -27.85 0.42 -15.60
C ARG A 138 -27.00 1.13 -14.55
N ARG A 139 -26.99 0.64 -13.31
CA ARG A 139 -26.17 1.26 -12.25
C ARG A 139 -24.66 1.24 -12.55
N VAL A 140 -24.19 0.23 -13.25
CA VAL A 140 -22.77 0.11 -13.64
C VAL A 140 -22.47 0.94 -14.89
N THR A 141 -23.46 1.15 -15.77
CA THR A 141 -23.24 1.66 -17.12
C THR A 141 -23.76 3.09 -17.36
N GLU A 142 -24.69 3.57 -16.54
CA GLU A 142 -25.35 4.87 -16.65
C GLU A 142 -25.04 5.75 -15.44
N ASP A 143 -24.90 7.05 -15.67
CA ASP A 143 -24.78 8.04 -14.59
C ASP A 143 -26.13 8.29 -13.91
N VAL A 144 -26.11 8.68 -12.63
CA VAL A 144 -27.32 9.06 -11.90
C VAL A 144 -27.94 10.32 -12.54
N PRO A 145 -29.26 10.38 -12.75
CA PRO A 145 -29.92 11.60 -13.23
C PRO A 145 -29.60 12.80 -12.34
N ALA A 146 -29.37 13.97 -12.93
CA ALA A 146 -29.01 15.14 -12.13
C ALA A 146 -30.16 15.56 -11.22
N LEU A 147 -29.88 15.86 -9.96
CA LEU A 147 -30.91 16.34 -9.01
C LEU A 147 -31.64 17.58 -9.52
N GLN A 148 -30.96 18.46 -10.26
CA GLN A 148 -31.54 19.66 -10.86
C GLN A 148 -32.57 19.36 -11.95
N GLU A 149 -32.54 18.17 -12.56
CA GLU A 149 -33.53 17.75 -13.57
C GLU A 149 -34.81 17.22 -12.90
N VAL A 150 -34.67 16.52 -11.77
CA VAL A 150 -35.80 15.87 -11.06
C VAL A 150 -36.36 16.69 -9.90
N ALA A 151 -35.57 17.62 -9.37
CA ALA A 151 -35.91 18.54 -8.28
C ALA A 151 -35.35 19.95 -8.59
N PRO A 152 -35.94 20.67 -9.59
CA PRO A 152 -35.40 21.94 -10.08
C PRO A 152 -35.41 23.08 -9.05
N ASP A 153 -36.24 22.96 -8.01
CA ASP A 153 -36.30 23.93 -6.90
C ASP A 153 -35.16 23.75 -5.88
N LEU A 154 -34.35 22.68 -6.01
CA LEU A 154 -33.20 22.44 -5.15
C LEU A 154 -32.04 23.37 -5.53
N ALA A 155 -31.41 23.98 -4.53
CA ALA A 155 -30.27 24.86 -4.77
C ALA A 155 -29.13 24.10 -5.50
N PRO A 156 -28.54 24.67 -6.58
CA PRO A 156 -27.53 23.98 -7.38
C PRO A 156 -26.32 23.50 -6.59
N GLU A 157 -25.90 24.28 -5.58
CA GLU A 157 -24.79 23.95 -4.70
C GLU A 157 -25.06 22.68 -3.87
N LEU A 158 -26.26 22.57 -3.30
CA LEU A 158 -26.65 21.40 -2.50
C LEU A 158 -26.77 20.16 -3.38
N ALA A 159 -27.30 20.32 -4.59
CA ALA A 159 -27.42 19.23 -5.55
C ALA A 159 -26.05 18.73 -6.02
N GLU A 160 -25.07 19.60 -6.34
CA GLU A 160 -23.72 19.17 -6.73
C GLU A 160 -23.03 18.36 -5.62
N VAL A 161 -23.19 18.78 -4.36
CA VAL A 161 -22.62 18.05 -3.22
C VAL A 161 -23.15 16.62 -3.15
N VAL A 162 -24.46 16.41 -3.36
CA VAL A 162 -25.06 15.06 -3.37
C VAL A 162 -24.64 14.28 -4.62
N MET A 163 -24.60 14.93 -5.79
CA MET A 163 -24.20 14.28 -7.05
C MET A 163 -22.74 13.83 -7.04
N GLN A 164 -21.83 14.53 -6.34
CA GLN A 164 -20.44 14.08 -6.16
C GLN A 164 -20.36 12.77 -5.37
N ALA A 165 -21.21 12.56 -4.35
CA ALA A 165 -21.27 11.28 -3.63
C ALA A 165 -21.76 10.13 -4.52
N LEU A 166 -22.42 10.44 -5.65
CA LEU A 166 -23.02 9.51 -6.60
C LEU A 166 -22.25 9.40 -7.93
N ARG A 167 -20.97 9.79 -7.96
CA ARG A 167 -20.08 9.53 -9.10
C ARG A 167 -19.82 8.03 -9.22
N ARG A 168 -19.85 7.48 -10.43
CA ARG A 168 -19.66 6.02 -10.63
C ARG A 168 -18.31 5.53 -10.15
N ASP A 169 -17.24 6.25 -10.47
CA ASP A 169 -15.90 5.94 -9.96
C ASP A 169 -15.78 6.31 -8.46
N PRO A 170 -15.47 5.36 -7.56
CA PRO A 170 -15.24 5.65 -6.15
C PRO A 170 -14.18 6.72 -5.89
N ALA A 171 -13.18 6.89 -6.76
CA ALA A 171 -12.12 7.89 -6.63
C ALA A 171 -12.60 9.33 -6.87
N GLU A 172 -13.74 9.51 -7.55
CA GLU A 172 -14.36 10.81 -7.81
C GLU A 172 -15.35 11.24 -6.70
N ARG A 173 -15.63 10.36 -5.74
CA ARG A 173 -16.53 10.62 -4.60
C ARG A 173 -15.78 11.29 -3.44
N TYR A 174 -16.51 11.64 -2.38
CA TYR A 174 -15.87 11.94 -1.11
C TYR A 174 -15.19 10.70 -0.56
N ALA A 175 -13.95 10.84 -0.10
CA ALA A 175 -13.16 9.71 0.39
C ALA A 175 -13.74 9.10 1.67
N THR A 176 -14.42 9.89 2.50
CA THR A 176 -15.09 9.42 3.74
C THR A 176 -16.46 10.06 3.97
N PRO A 177 -17.34 9.43 4.78
CA PRO A 177 -18.60 10.04 5.23
C PRO A 177 -18.40 11.40 5.92
N GLY A 178 -17.31 11.57 6.67
CA GLY A 178 -16.95 12.84 7.29
C GLY A 178 -16.66 13.94 6.27
N MET A 179 -15.97 13.63 5.17
CA MET A 179 -15.76 14.60 4.08
C MET A 179 -17.07 14.96 3.38
N PHE A 180 -17.96 13.99 3.18
CA PHE A 180 -19.29 14.27 2.63
C PHE A 180 -20.10 15.16 3.57
N ALA A 181 -20.09 14.91 4.89
CA ALA A 181 -20.74 15.77 5.87
C ALA A 181 -20.17 17.19 5.88
N ALA A 182 -18.85 17.33 5.78
CA ALA A 182 -18.16 18.62 5.76
C ALA A 182 -18.48 19.46 4.50
N ALA A 183 -18.84 18.83 3.39
CA ALA A 183 -19.33 19.52 2.20
C ALA A 183 -20.84 19.83 2.29
N LEU A 184 -21.62 18.90 2.85
CA LEU A 184 -23.08 18.98 2.93
C LEU A 184 -23.56 20.02 3.95
N GLU A 185 -22.94 20.10 5.13
CA GLU A 185 -23.38 21.00 6.20
C GLU A 185 -23.29 22.49 5.78
N PRO A 186 -22.17 23.01 5.23
CA PRO A 186 -22.10 24.40 4.79
C PRO A 186 -23.00 24.72 3.59
N ALA A 187 -23.19 23.76 2.67
CA ALA A 187 -24.09 23.93 1.53
C ALA A 187 -25.55 24.04 1.99
N ALA A 188 -25.95 23.24 2.99
CA ALA A 188 -27.27 23.33 3.60
C ALA A 188 -27.48 24.63 4.37
N ASP A 189 -26.48 25.06 5.15
CA ASP A 189 -26.58 26.30 5.93
C ASP A 189 -26.70 27.56 5.05
N ARG A 190 -26.09 27.57 3.86
CA ARG A 190 -26.20 28.68 2.90
C ARG A 190 -27.51 28.70 2.13
N THR A 191 -28.13 27.55 1.93
CA THR A 191 -29.25 27.39 0.99
C THR A 191 -30.61 27.30 1.69
N LEU A 192 -30.63 26.96 2.99
CA LEU A 192 -31.85 26.87 3.79
C LEU A 192 -32.11 28.18 4.55
N ALA A 193 -33.39 28.59 4.63
CA ALA A 193 -33.83 29.86 5.22
C ALA A 193 -33.52 30.00 6.74
N THR A 194 -33.65 31.23 7.27
CA THR A 194 -33.31 31.64 8.63
C THR A 194 -33.87 30.68 9.70
N GLY A 195 -32.98 29.92 10.34
CA GLY A 195 -33.31 28.81 11.27
C GLY A 195 -32.60 27.50 10.90
N GLY A 196 -32.29 27.30 9.61
CA GLY A 196 -31.35 26.29 9.08
C GLY A 196 -31.57 24.85 9.59
N LEU A 197 -30.47 24.09 9.64
CA LEU A 197 -30.42 22.75 10.23
C LEU A 197 -30.79 22.74 11.73
N ALA A 198 -30.55 23.86 12.42
CA ALA A 198 -30.82 24.01 13.86
C ALA A 198 -32.32 23.98 14.22
N ALA A 199 -33.20 24.41 13.30
CA ALA A 199 -34.65 24.40 13.51
C ALA A 199 -35.28 22.99 13.40
N THR A 200 -34.53 21.98 12.99
CA THR A 200 -35.04 20.62 12.71
C THR A 200 -35.26 19.76 13.96
N GLY A 201 -34.66 20.15 15.09
CA GLY A 201 -34.68 19.37 16.33
C GLY A 201 -33.90 18.06 16.27
N ILE A 202 -33.14 17.78 15.20
CA ILE A 202 -32.23 16.64 15.12
C ILE A 202 -30.95 16.97 15.88
N VAL A 203 -30.55 16.08 16.80
CA VAL A 203 -29.32 16.24 17.57
C VAL A 203 -28.14 15.79 16.71
N LEU A 204 -27.36 16.76 16.24
CA LEU A 204 -26.12 16.52 15.52
C LEU A 204 -24.95 16.42 16.49
N HIS A 205 -24.48 15.20 16.75
CA HIS A 205 -23.19 14.99 17.41
C HIS A 205 -22.09 15.17 16.37
N ARG A 206 -21.63 16.41 16.19
CA ARG A 206 -20.43 16.67 15.39
C ARG A 206 -19.28 15.89 16.02
N THR A 207 -18.74 14.94 15.28
CA THR A 207 -17.51 14.29 15.71
C THR A 207 -16.42 15.35 15.57
N SER A 208 -15.93 15.88 16.68
CA SER A 208 -14.83 16.83 16.63
C SER A 208 -13.64 16.17 15.92
N LEU A 209 -13.14 16.78 14.85
CA LEU A 209 -11.92 16.32 14.16
C LEU A 209 -10.69 16.37 15.11
N THR A 210 -10.82 16.94 16.30
CA THR A 210 -9.78 17.04 17.33
C THR A 210 -9.89 16.05 18.49
N GLU A 211 -10.96 15.24 18.62
CA GLU A 211 -11.08 14.29 19.73
C GLU A 211 -10.88 12.82 19.30
N ARG A 212 -9.93 12.17 19.98
CA ARG A 212 -9.74 10.71 20.04
C ARG A 212 -10.90 10.09 20.84
N PRO A 213 -11.49 8.96 20.43
CA PRO A 213 -12.27 8.16 21.37
C PRO A 213 -11.32 7.46 22.35
N ALA A 214 -11.67 7.49 23.64
CA ALA A 214 -11.08 6.62 24.64
C ALA A 214 -11.35 5.16 24.26
N LEU A 215 -10.31 4.33 24.24
CA LEU A 215 -10.42 2.89 24.06
C LEU A 215 -11.27 2.33 25.21
N VAL A 216 -12.48 1.88 24.89
CA VAL A 216 -13.17 0.89 25.73
C VAL A 216 -12.52 -0.44 25.40
N GLU A 217 -11.76 -0.99 26.35
CA GLU A 217 -11.28 -2.36 26.29
C GLU A 217 -12.49 -3.29 26.13
N HIS A 218 -12.60 -3.93 24.97
CA HIS A 218 -13.47 -5.10 24.84
C HIS A 218 -12.76 -6.27 25.51
N GLU A 219 -13.13 -6.58 26.75
CA GLU A 219 -12.88 -7.89 27.36
C GLU A 219 -13.31 -8.97 26.38
N THR A 220 -12.34 -9.76 25.93
CA THR A 220 -12.54 -11.02 25.24
C THR A 220 -13.48 -11.91 26.06
N LEU A 221 -14.75 -12.00 25.66
CA LEU A 221 -15.65 -13.03 26.12
C LEU A 221 -15.21 -14.37 25.51
N THR A 222 -14.25 -15.00 26.16
CA THR A 222 -13.86 -16.39 25.93
C THR A 222 -15.07 -17.26 26.22
N THR A 223 -15.77 -17.70 25.17
CA THR A 223 -16.85 -18.68 25.32
C THR A 223 -16.22 -20.05 25.50
N THR A 224 -15.92 -20.42 26.75
CA THR A 224 -15.60 -21.80 27.11
C THR A 224 -16.88 -22.62 27.07
N LEU A 225 -16.98 -23.54 26.11
CA LEU A 225 -18.06 -24.53 26.10
C LEU A 225 -17.87 -25.50 27.28
N PRO A 226 -18.87 -25.72 28.14
CA PRO A 226 -18.78 -26.72 29.19
C PRO A 226 -18.94 -28.13 28.61
N VAL A 227 -17.98 -29.00 28.90
CA VAL A 227 -18.07 -30.44 28.66
C VAL A 227 -18.92 -31.07 29.77
N ALA A 228 -20.04 -31.70 29.39
CA ALA A 228 -20.78 -32.63 30.25
C ALA A 228 -20.89 -34.01 29.56
N PRO A 229 -20.95 -35.12 30.32
CA PRO A 229 -20.56 -36.44 29.84
C PRO A 229 -21.66 -37.17 29.06
N ALA A 230 -21.19 -38.09 28.21
CA ALA A 230 -21.97 -38.90 27.29
C ALA A 230 -22.93 -39.90 27.96
N ARG A 231 -24.10 -40.10 27.33
CA ARG A 231 -24.85 -41.37 27.26
C ARG A 231 -25.94 -41.29 26.17
N GLY A 232 -25.95 -42.23 25.23
CA GLY A 232 -27.18 -42.57 24.46
C GLY A 232 -27.10 -42.74 22.94
N ARG A 233 -26.37 -43.77 22.48
CA ARG A 233 -26.63 -44.67 21.32
C ARG A 233 -27.35 -44.19 20.03
N VAL A 234 -26.60 -44.39 18.92
CA VAL A 234 -26.95 -45.09 17.65
C VAL A 234 -28.10 -44.53 16.80
N LEU A 235 -27.75 -43.77 15.75
CA LEU A 235 -28.10 -44.02 14.33
C LEU A 235 -27.47 -42.88 13.47
N GLY A 236 -26.59 -43.20 12.52
CA GLY A 236 -26.07 -42.17 11.60
C GLY A 236 -24.75 -42.48 10.86
N ALA A 237 -24.30 -43.73 10.78
CA ALA A 237 -23.01 -44.09 10.19
C ALA A 237 -22.95 -44.07 8.64
N LEU A 238 -23.99 -43.63 7.94
CA LEU A 238 -24.00 -43.51 6.47
C LEU A 238 -23.92 -42.07 5.95
N ALA A 239 -24.04 -41.05 6.81
CA ALA A 239 -23.89 -39.65 6.42
C ALA A 239 -22.42 -39.16 6.43
N GLY A 240 -21.56 -39.79 7.24
CA GLY A 240 -20.17 -39.35 7.44
C GLY A 240 -19.24 -39.61 6.23
N VAL A 241 -19.47 -40.66 5.46
CA VAL A 241 -18.59 -41.02 4.33
C VAL A 241 -18.88 -40.14 3.10
N ALA A 242 -20.13 -39.72 2.90
CA ALA A 242 -20.49 -38.81 1.81
C ALA A 242 -20.02 -37.37 2.08
N VAL A 243 -20.08 -36.90 3.32
CA VAL A 243 -19.59 -35.56 3.71
C VAL A 243 -18.06 -35.49 3.63
N ALA A 244 -17.34 -36.56 4.00
CA ALA A 244 -15.88 -36.61 3.86
C ALA A 244 -15.42 -36.68 2.39
N ALA A 245 -16.14 -37.40 1.53
CA ALA A 245 -15.83 -37.47 0.10
C ALA A 245 -16.16 -36.17 -0.65
N VAL A 246 -17.26 -35.49 -0.30
CA VAL A 246 -17.60 -34.17 -0.85
C VAL A 246 -16.66 -33.09 -0.32
N ALA A 247 -16.21 -33.16 0.92
CA ALA A 247 -15.19 -32.26 1.45
C ALA A 247 -13.82 -32.47 0.77
N ALA A 248 -13.43 -33.72 0.49
CA ALA A 248 -12.17 -34.01 -0.22
C ALA A 248 -12.22 -33.57 -1.69
N VAL A 249 -13.36 -33.73 -2.38
CA VAL A 249 -13.54 -33.24 -3.75
C VAL A 249 -13.71 -31.71 -3.78
N ALA A 250 -14.36 -31.10 -2.80
CA ALA A 250 -14.42 -29.64 -2.67
C ALA A 250 -13.04 -29.03 -2.43
N VAL A 251 -12.17 -29.68 -1.64
CA VAL A 251 -10.78 -29.24 -1.44
C VAL A 251 -9.92 -29.43 -2.70
N LEU A 252 -10.16 -30.47 -3.51
CA LEU A 252 -9.48 -30.68 -4.80
C LEU A 252 -10.01 -29.79 -5.95
N VAL A 253 -11.26 -29.34 -5.87
CA VAL A 253 -11.85 -28.41 -6.86
C VAL A 253 -11.56 -26.94 -6.47
N LEU A 254 -11.38 -26.63 -5.18
CA LEU A 254 -10.92 -25.32 -4.70
C LEU A 254 -9.43 -25.05 -4.97
N SER A 255 -8.63 -26.07 -5.30
CA SER A 255 -7.22 -25.92 -5.67
C SER A 255 -6.96 -25.86 -7.19
N SER A 256 -8.01 -25.91 -8.03
CA SER A 256 -7.88 -25.88 -9.51
C SER A 256 -8.59 -24.71 -10.20
N GLY A 257 -9.06 -23.72 -9.43
CA GLY A 257 -9.54 -22.45 -9.99
C GLY A 257 -8.37 -21.61 -10.49
N GLY A 258 -8.09 -21.67 -11.80
CA GLY A 258 -7.02 -20.92 -12.45
C GLY A 258 -7.02 -19.44 -12.05
N ALA A 259 -5.92 -19.01 -11.44
CA ALA A 259 -5.65 -17.62 -11.13
C ALA A 259 -5.67 -16.80 -12.42
N GLY A 260 -6.71 -15.96 -12.60
CA GLY A 260 -6.59 -14.81 -13.49
C GLY A 260 -5.42 -13.98 -12.97
N THR A 261 -4.37 -13.83 -13.77
CA THR A 261 -3.15 -13.11 -13.35
C THR A 261 -3.55 -11.66 -13.05
N PRO A 262 -3.29 -11.14 -11.83
CA PRO A 262 -3.55 -9.74 -11.52
C PRO A 262 -2.88 -8.86 -12.57
N THR A 263 -3.63 -7.96 -13.20
CA THR A 263 -3.06 -6.97 -14.12
C THR A 263 -2.19 -6.02 -13.31
N LEU A 264 -0.88 -6.09 -13.55
CA LEU A 264 0.09 -5.24 -12.86
C LEU A 264 -0.15 -3.76 -13.19
N PRO A 265 0.15 -2.84 -12.27
CA PRO A 265 0.09 -1.41 -12.56
C PRO A 265 1.08 -1.03 -13.66
N ALA A 266 0.84 0.09 -14.33
CA ALA A 266 1.80 0.65 -15.28
C ALA A 266 3.07 1.11 -14.56
N ALA A 267 4.19 1.14 -15.27
CA ALA A 267 5.40 1.79 -14.75
C ALA A 267 5.16 3.30 -14.55
N PRO A 268 5.84 3.94 -13.58
CA PRO A 268 5.66 5.37 -13.33
C PRO A 268 5.96 6.19 -14.58
N LEU A 269 5.17 7.25 -14.82
CA LEU A 269 5.37 8.10 -16.00
C LEU A 269 6.83 8.61 -16.06
N GLY A 270 7.52 8.44 -17.19
CA GLY A 270 8.92 8.88 -17.30
C GLY A 270 9.96 7.96 -16.63
N TRP A 271 9.52 6.82 -16.09
CA TRP A 271 10.38 5.65 -15.88
C TRP A 271 10.84 5.10 -17.24
N PRO A 272 12.01 4.46 -17.33
CA PRO A 272 12.42 3.75 -18.53
C PRO A 272 11.38 2.69 -18.96
N THR A 273 11.12 2.55 -20.26
CA THR A 273 10.12 1.58 -20.79
C THR A 273 10.56 0.12 -20.71
N LYS A 274 11.73 -0.14 -20.11
CA LYS A 274 12.37 -1.44 -20.01
C LYS A 274 12.86 -1.63 -18.59
N VAL A 275 12.91 -2.88 -18.14
CA VAL A 275 13.51 -3.23 -16.86
C VAL A 275 14.94 -2.70 -16.84
N THR A 276 15.23 -1.83 -15.88
CA THR A 276 16.57 -1.28 -15.73
C THR A 276 17.36 -2.03 -14.67
N SER A 277 18.66 -1.88 -14.73
CA SER A 277 19.58 -2.58 -13.87
C SER A 277 20.87 -1.81 -13.75
N GLY A 278 21.46 -1.85 -12.58
CA GLY A 278 22.56 -0.97 -12.23
C GLY A 278 23.27 -1.42 -10.97
N PHE A 279 24.46 -0.87 -10.74
CA PHE A 279 25.25 -1.09 -9.54
C PHE A 279 25.95 0.22 -9.15
N ILE A 280 26.56 0.23 -7.96
CA ILE A 280 27.40 1.34 -7.49
C ILE A 280 28.83 1.12 -7.98
N ASP A 281 29.39 2.08 -8.71
CA ASP A 281 30.85 2.13 -8.95
C ASP A 281 31.44 3.22 -8.05
N GLN A 282 31.98 2.83 -6.89
CA GLN A 282 32.50 3.78 -5.89
C GLN A 282 33.76 4.53 -6.36
N VAL A 283 34.47 4.01 -7.37
CA VAL A 283 35.72 4.60 -7.86
C VAL A 283 35.45 5.62 -8.96
N LYS A 284 34.67 5.23 -9.97
CA LYS A 284 34.44 6.00 -11.20
C LYS A 284 33.03 6.58 -11.28
N GLY A 285 32.15 6.28 -10.33
CA GLY A 285 30.78 6.76 -10.28
C GLY A 285 30.00 6.41 -11.56
N PRO A 286 29.12 7.31 -12.03
CA PRO A 286 28.35 7.10 -13.26
C PRO A 286 29.19 6.74 -14.49
N ALA A 287 30.42 7.25 -14.60
CA ALA A 287 31.30 6.95 -15.73
C ALA A 287 31.75 5.48 -15.74
N GLY A 288 32.02 4.90 -14.57
CA GLY A 288 32.34 3.48 -14.43
C GLY A 288 31.16 2.60 -14.80
N VAL A 289 29.97 2.94 -14.31
CA VAL A 289 28.73 2.21 -14.65
C VAL A 289 28.46 2.27 -16.16
N ALA A 290 28.56 3.45 -16.78
CA ALA A 290 28.34 3.62 -18.21
C ALA A 290 29.36 2.81 -19.04
N GLN A 291 30.61 2.73 -18.59
CA GLN A 291 31.65 1.93 -19.24
C GLN A 291 31.29 0.44 -19.24
N ARG A 292 30.66 -0.07 -18.18
CA ARG A 292 30.35 -1.50 -18.03
C ARG A 292 29.00 -1.90 -18.62
N VAL A 293 27.95 -1.13 -18.39
CA VAL A 293 26.57 -1.47 -18.78
C VAL A 293 26.17 -0.83 -20.12
N GLY A 294 26.85 0.25 -20.53
CA GLY A 294 26.47 1.04 -21.69
C GLY A 294 25.25 1.93 -21.43
N ARG A 295 24.66 2.46 -22.51
CA ARG A 295 23.44 3.29 -22.43
C ARG A 295 22.22 2.44 -22.04
N GLY A 296 21.27 3.05 -21.34
CA GLY A 296 20.03 2.40 -20.91
C GLY A 296 20.13 1.60 -19.60
N GLY A 297 21.31 1.57 -18.97
CA GLY A 297 21.47 1.07 -17.60
C GLY A 297 21.07 2.10 -16.55
N THR A 298 21.09 1.69 -15.29
CA THR A 298 20.88 2.57 -14.13
C THR A 298 22.20 2.76 -13.39
N THR A 299 22.42 3.95 -12.85
CA THR A 299 23.50 4.20 -11.88
C THR A 299 22.88 4.55 -10.55
N PHE A 300 23.50 4.04 -9.48
CA PHE A 300 22.99 4.14 -8.13
C PHE A 300 23.96 4.92 -7.23
N ALA A 301 23.43 5.77 -6.35
CA ALA A 301 24.18 6.46 -5.31
C ALA A 301 23.38 6.54 -4.02
N VAL A 302 24.09 6.45 -2.89
CA VAL A 302 23.52 6.51 -1.54
C VAL A 302 23.97 7.81 -0.88
N TYR A 303 23.03 8.54 -0.29
CA TYR A 303 23.25 9.79 0.42
C TYR A 303 22.72 9.67 1.85
N GLY A 304 23.37 10.30 2.83
CA GLY A 304 22.95 10.24 4.24
C GLY A 304 22.87 11.61 4.90
N GLY A 305 21.77 11.89 5.63
CA GLY A 305 21.50 13.18 6.28
C GLY A 305 21.12 13.05 7.75
N ASP A 306 22.08 13.20 8.67
CA ASP A 306 21.88 12.73 10.04
C ASP A 306 21.03 13.65 10.93
N ALA A 307 19.70 13.50 10.88
CA ALA A 307 18.77 14.28 11.69
C ALA A 307 18.93 13.98 13.20
N ALA A 308 19.24 12.72 13.54
CA ALA A 308 19.45 12.24 14.90
C ALA A 308 20.65 12.92 15.58
N ALA A 309 21.78 13.00 14.88
CA ALA A 309 22.96 13.74 15.33
C ALA A 309 22.87 15.25 15.06
N LYS A 310 21.68 15.75 14.70
CA LYS A 310 21.40 17.17 14.43
C LYS A 310 22.29 17.75 13.33
N LYS A 311 22.69 16.95 12.36
CA LYS A 311 23.49 17.38 11.22
C LYS A 311 22.55 17.74 10.07
N ASP A 312 22.61 19.00 9.69
CA ASP A 312 22.01 19.45 8.43
C ASP A 312 22.79 18.78 7.29
N TRP A 313 22.09 18.00 6.47
CA TRP A 313 22.64 17.42 5.26
C TRP A 313 22.92 18.55 4.27
N SER A 314 24.16 19.01 4.28
CA SER A 314 24.61 20.16 3.50
C SER A 314 25.79 19.87 2.59
N HIS A 315 26.29 18.62 2.58
CA HIS A 315 27.43 18.05 1.82
C HIS A 315 28.44 17.41 2.78
N GLN A 316 28.82 16.14 2.56
CA GLN A 316 30.06 15.62 3.13
C GLN A 316 31.23 16.06 2.22
N PRO A 317 32.32 16.64 2.76
CA PRO A 317 33.46 17.04 1.95
C PRO A 317 33.99 15.89 1.09
N GLY A 318 34.02 16.07 -0.23
CA GLY A 318 34.48 15.07 -1.20
C GLY A 318 33.37 14.19 -1.81
N GLU A 319 32.15 14.24 -1.29
CA GLU A 319 30.99 13.52 -1.84
C GLU A 319 30.38 14.30 -3.02
N THR A 320 30.08 13.60 -4.12
CA THR A 320 29.45 14.25 -5.30
C THR A 320 28.04 14.70 -4.96
N ARG A 321 27.72 15.99 -5.16
CA ARG A 321 26.36 16.51 -4.95
C ARG A 321 25.32 15.74 -5.78
N PRO A 322 24.13 15.40 -5.24
CA PRO A 322 23.15 14.59 -5.97
C PRO A 322 22.69 15.19 -7.31
N GLY A 323 22.53 16.51 -7.40
CA GLY A 323 22.23 17.17 -8.67
C GLY A 323 23.35 17.02 -9.70
N GLN A 324 24.62 16.96 -9.26
CA GLN A 324 25.75 16.67 -10.15
C GLN A 324 25.78 15.21 -10.59
N PHE A 325 25.47 14.28 -9.68
CA PHE A 325 25.31 12.87 -9.99
C PHE A 325 24.24 12.66 -11.07
N VAL A 326 23.04 13.21 -10.88
CA VAL A 326 21.91 13.14 -11.83
C VAL A 326 22.30 13.69 -13.20
N ARG A 327 22.92 14.88 -13.26
CA ARG A 327 23.39 15.47 -14.53
C ARG A 327 24.40 14.57 -15.26
N THR A 328 25.30 13.95 -14.51
CA THR A 328 26.35 13.09 -15.07
C THR A 328 25.75 11.79 -15.60
N ALA A 329 24.84 11.16 -14.84
CA ALA A 329 24.11 9.97 -15.26
C ALA A 329 23.38 10.18 -16.60
N HIS A 330 22.58 11.25 -16.70
CA HIS A 330 21.86 11.58 -17.93
C HIS A 330 22.79 11.83 -19.12
N ARG A 331 23.91 12.55 -18.90
CA ARG A 331 24.90 12.79 -19.96
C ARG A 331 25.49 11.49 -20.52
N LEU A 332 25.61 10.48 -19.68
CA LEU A 332 26.12 9.16 -20.03
C LEU A 332 25.03 8.21 -20.56
N GLY A 333 23.77 8.65 -20.61
CA GLY A 333 22.64 7.84 -21.06
C GLY A 333 22.21 6.78 -20.04
N LEU A 334 22.44 7.04 -18.75
CA LEU A 334 22.00 6.20 -17.64
C LEU A 334 20.77 6.82 -16.95
N PHE A 335 19.91 5.98 -16.39
CA PHE A 335 18.87 6.40 -15.47
C PHE A 335 19.47 6.59 -14.07
N PRO A 336 19.30 7.76 -13.41
CA PRO A 336 19.81 7.97 -12.06
C PRO A 336 18.82 7.47 -11.00
N TYR A 337 19.33 6.62 -10.12
CA TYR A 337 18.64 6.16 -8.92
C TYR A 337 19.42 6.61 -7.69
N LEU A 338 18.74 7.15 -6.67
CA LEU A 338 19.35 7.63 -5.44
C LEU A 338 18.60 7.08 -4.24
N SER A 339 19.31 6.63 -3.21
CA SER A 339 18.69 6.40 -1.89
C SER A 339 19.16 7.50 -0.94
N PHE A 340 18.23 8.13 -0.22
CA PHE A 340 18.55 9.14 0.77
C PHE A 340 18.10 8.73 2.16
N TYR A 341 19.08 8.61 3.03
CA TYR A 341 18.95 8.09 4.39
C TYR A 341 19.11 9.23 5.40
N SER A 342 18.02 9.90 5.75
CA SER A 342 18.02 10.97 6.76
C SER A 342 17.61 10.52 8.17
N LEU A 343 16.98 9.36 8.29
CA LEU A 343 16.61 8.71 9.55
C LEU A 343 17.57 7.56 9.94
N ARG A 344 18.38 7.07 8.99
CA ARG A 344 19.28 5.89 9.14
C ARG A 344 20.34 6.02 10.24
N SER A 345 20.74 7.21 10.62
CA SER A 345 21.79 7.42 11.61
C SER A 345 21.30 7.42 13.06
N LEU A 346 20.06 6.98 13.28
CA LEU A 346 19.48 6.62 14.58
C LEU A 346 20.03 5.28 15.13
N GLY A 347 21.31 4.97 14.90
CA GLY A 347 21.80 3.65 15.31
C GLY A 347 23.09 3.12 14.70
N GLN A 348 24.11 3.93 14.38
CA GLN A 348 25.49 3.38 14.38
C GLN A 348 25.94 3.07 15.82
N SER A 349 25.20 2.21 16.52
CA SER A 349 25.74 1.24 17.43
C SER A 349 26.65 0.35 16.60
N ARG A 350 27.93 0.22 16.98
CA ARG A 350 28.92 -0.65 16.33
C ARG A 350 28.61 -2.16 16.53
N ALA A 351 27.35 -2.54 16.57
CA ALA A 351 26.88 -3.88 16.92
C ALA A 351 25.64 -4.33 16.13
N GLY A 352 25.28 -3.69 15.00
CA GLY A 352 24.17 -4.16 14.16
C GLY A 352 22.79 -4.12 14.84
N ASP A 353 22.61 -3.23 15.81
CA ASP A 353 21.47 -3.21 16.74
C ASP A 353 20.38 -2.19 16.33
N ASP A 354 20.19 -1.96 15.02
CA ASP A 354 19.08 -1.14 14.48
C ASP A 354 17.69 -1.73 14.87
N ALA A 355 17.68 -2.98 15.34
CA ALA A 355 16.50 -3.77 15.72
C ALA A 355 15.93 -3.45 17.11
N GLN A 356 16.60 -2.63 17.93
CA GLN A 356 16.06 -2.14 19.21
C GLN A 356 15.71 -0.65 19.11
N ALA A 357 14.72 -0.36 18.29
CA ALA A 357 13.42 0.22 18.60
C ALA A 357 13.12 1.54 19.36
N PRO A 358 13.71 1.94 20.50
CA PRO A 358 13.25 3.14 21.20
C PRO A 358 13.57 4.47 20.51
N GLU A 359 14.54 4.51 19.59
CA GLU A 359 15.07 5.77 19.03
C GLU A 359 14.24 6.36 17.87
N LEU A 360 13.60 5.50 17.08
CA LEU A 360 12.83 5.95 15.92
C LEU A 360 11.53 6.65 16.31
N ARG A 361 10.73 6.04 17.21
CA ARG A 361 9.52 6.68 17.74
C ARG A 361 9.85 7.95 18.51
N GLN A 362 11.00 7.98 19.22
CA GLN A 362 11.49 9.19 19.87
C GLN A 362 11.78 10.30 18.85
N THR A 363 12.37 9.96 17.70
CA THR A 363 12.68 10.93 16.64
C THR A 363 11.42 11.45 15.97
N LEU A 364 10.52 10.56 15.55
CA LEU A 364 9.22 10.93 14.99
C LEU A 364 8.42 11.83 15.95
N GLY A 365 8.44 11.50 17.24
CA GLY A 365 7.81 12.27 18.31
C GLY A 365 8.50 13.59 18.67
N ASN A 366 9.71 13.85 18.18
CA ASN A 366 10.49 15.05 18.51
C ASN A 366 10.45 16.08 17.37
N VAL A 367 9.67 17.14 17.56
CA VAL A 367 9.48 18.21 16.56
C VAL A 367 10.79 18.88 16.13
N ARG A 368 11.81 18.94 17.00
CA ARG A 368 13.11 19.55 16.64
C ARG A 368 13.89 18.65 15.68
N LEU A 369 13.89 17.34 15.92
CA LEU A 369 14.58 16.38 15.06
C LEU A 369 13.85 16.24 13.73
N MET A 370 12.51 16.16 13.74
CA MET A 370 11.71 16.15 12.52
C MET A 370 11.85 17.44 11.71
N ARG A 371 12.07 18.59 12.35
CA ARG A 371 12.40 19.82 11.60
C ARG A 371 13.73 19.71 10.85
N ILE A 372 14.74 19.08 11.43
CA ILE A 372 16.05 18.85 10.76
C ILE A 372 15.85 17.86 9.62
N TYR A 373 15.14 16.76 9.87
CA TYR A 373 14.76 15.78 8.86
C TYR A 373 14.11 16.43 7.62
N TRP A 374 13.04 17.20 7.82
CA TRP A 374 12.34 17.85 6.71
C TRP A 374 13.18 18.92 5.99
N ARG A 375 14.08 19.62 6.72
CA ARG A 375 15.06 20.52 6.09
C ARG A 375 16.05 19.76 5.21
N ASN A 376 16.48 18.58 5.64
CA ASN A 376 17.37 17.71 4.88
C ASN A 376 16.70 17.17 3.61
N VAL A 377 15.48 16.62 3.74
CA VAL A 377 14.68 16.17 2.58
C VAL A 377 14.44 17.31 1.60
N LYS A 378 14.08 18.51 2.09
CA LYS A 378 13.92 19.69 1.26
C LYS A 378 15.21 20.06 0.51
N ALA A 379 16.34 20.13 1.21
CA ALA A 379 17.63 20.45 0.59
C ALA A 379 18.04 19.42 -0.48
N PHE A 380 17.76 18.14 -0.22
CA PHE A 380 17.98 17.03 -1.15
C PHE A 380 17.19 17.20 -2.43
N LEU A 381 15.87 17.39 -2.29
CA LEU A 381 14.98 17.56 -3.43
C LEU A 381 15.29 18.86 -4.20
N GLN A 382 15.72 19.93 -3.53
CA GLN A 382 16.18 21.14 -4.21
C GLN A 382 17.43 20.91 -5.08
N ASP A 383 18.42 20.17 -4.56
CA ASP A 383 19.66 19.89 -5.31
C ASP A 383 19.40 18.97 -6.50
N VAL A 384 18.64 17.88 -6.29
CA VAL A 384 18.21 16.97 -7.37
C VAL A 384 17.34 17.70 -8.39
N GLY A 385 16.36 18.46 -7.93
CA GLY A 385 15.40 19.18 -8.76
C GLY A 385 16.01 20.31 -9.59
N SER A 386 17.15 20.87 -9.17
CA SER A 386 17.92 21.87 -9.92
C SER A 386 18.31 21.40 -11.33
N THR A 387 18.35 20.09 -11.55
CA THR A 387 18.70 19.48 -12.84
C THR A 387 17.57 19.52 -13.85
N ARG A 388 16.31 19.59 -13.40
CA ARG A 388 15.10 19.42 -14.22
C ARG A 388 15.09 18.13 -15.05
N GLN A 389 15.79 17.10 -14.59
CA GLN A 389 15.85 15.78 -15.19
C GLN A 389 15.05 14.77 -14.37
N THR A 390 14.68 13.64 -14.97
CA THR A 390 14.03 12.54 -14.26
C THR A 390 15.04 11.79 -13.41
N ALA A 391 14.64 11.36 -12.22
CA ALA A 391 15.44 10.50 -11.34
C ALA A 391 14.50 9.69 -10.46
N ALA A 392 14.94 8.52 -10.00
CA ALA A 392 14.28 7.78 -8.94
C ALA A 392 14.97 8.07 -7.61
N VAL A 393 14.19 8.28 -6.56
CA VAL A 393 14.69 8.55 -5.21
C VAL A 393 13.91 7.70 -4.22
N SER A 394 14.55 6.75 -3.53
CA SER A 394 14.01 6.14 -2.32
C SER A 394 14.43 6.96 -1.09
N LEU A 395 13.49 7.18 -0.17
CA LEU A 395 13.70 7.96 1.06
C LEU A 395 13.60 7.03 2.28
N ASP A 396 14.63 7.08 3.12
CA ASP A 396 14.68 6.45 4.44
C ASP A 396 14.34 4.96 4.44
N SER A 397 15.10 4.21 3.66
CA SER A 397 15.12 2.76 3.64
C SER A 397 15.09 2.12 5.03
N ASN A 398 14.33 1.03 5.16
CA ASN A 398 14.18 0.19 6.35
C ASN A 398 13.32 0.78 7.48
N PHE A 399 13.07 2.09 7.48
CA PHE A 399 12.18 2.77 8.42
C PHE A 399 10.79 2.12 8.45
N TRP A 400 10.25 1.85 7.25
CA TRP A 400 8.90 1.38 7.09
C TRP A 400 8.72 -0.07 7.54
N SER A 401 9.68 -0.93 7.21
CA SER A 401 9.65 -2.35 7.56
C SER A 401 9.72 -2.59 9.06
N TYR A 402 10.53 -1.81 9.74
CA TYR A 402 10.58 -1.84 11.19
C TYR A 402 9.23 -1.44 11.80
N LEU A 403 8.59 -0.38 11.29
CA LEU A 403 7.29 0.06 11.79
C LEU A 403 6.19 -0.95 11.50
N GLU A 404 6.20 -1.54 10.30
CA GLU A 404 5.29 -2.59 9.91
C GLU A 404 5.36 -3.76 10.88
N LYS A 405 6.57 -4.27 11.15
CA LYS A 405 6.82 -5.37 12.09
C LYS A 405 6.32 -5.10 13.50
N GLN A 406 6.31 -3.83 13.92
CA GLN A 406 5.75 -3.45 15.22
C GLN A 406 4.23 -3.33 15.22
N LEU A 407 3.67 -2.73 14.18
CA LEU A 407 2.28 -2.29 14.16
C LEU A 407 1.34 -3.40 13.69
N VAL A 408 1.73 -4.17 12.68
CA VAL A 408 0.89 -5.21 12.07
C VAL A 408 0.50 -6.30 13.07
N PRO A 409 1.42 -6.91 13.85
CA PRO A 409 1.03 -7.94 14.83
C PRO A 409 0.14 -7.42 15.97
N GLN A 410 0.21 -6.11 16.24
CA GLN A 410 -0.58 -5.46 17.29
C GLN A 410 -1.94 -4.97 16.79
N GLY A 411 -2.23 -5.12 15.48
CA GLY A 411 -3.40 -4.51 14.84
C GLY A 411 -3.41 -2.98 14.92
N ALA A 412 -2.25 -2.36 15.17
CA ALA A 412 -2.12 -0.92 15.33
C ALA A 412 -2.02 -0.23 13.96
N SER A 413 -2.63 0.94 13.82
CA SER A 413 -2.59 1.72 12.58
C SER A 413 -1.41 2.69 12.58
N PRO A 414 -0.76 2.96 11.43
CA PRO A 414 0.18 4.07 11.28
C PRO A 414 -0.35 5.42 11.79
N ALA A 415 -1.64 5.68 11.66
CA ALA A 415 -2.28 6.90 12.18
C ALA A 415 -2.13 7.07 13.71
N SER A 416 -1.89 5.97 14.44
CA SER A 416 -1.68 6.00 15.89
C SER A 416 -0.25 6.41 16.30
N VAL A 417 0.70 6.42 15.36
CA VAL A 417 2.10 6.75 15.61
C VAL A 417 2.33 8.23 15.40
N GLN A 418 2.73 8.93 16.48
CA GLN A 418 3.10 10.35 16.42
C GLN A 418 4.31 10.53 15.48
N ALA A 419 4.19 11.44 14.51
CA ALA A 419 5.29 11.85 13.64
C ALA A 419 5.09 13.30 13.19
N TRP A 420 6.01 14.20 13.49
CA TRP A 420 5.84 15.60 13.13
C TRP A 420 6.08 15.86 11.64
N VAL A 421 5.09 16.46 10.96
CA VAL A 421 5.09 16.88 9.55
C VAL A 421 4.76 18.37 9.46
N GLY A 422 3.49 18.75 9.48
CA GLY A 422 3.06 20.14 9.35
C GLY A 422 3.38 21.00 10.57
N GLY A 423 3.40 20.41 11.77
CA GLY A 423 3.77 21.07 13.02
C GLY A 423 5.27 21.37 13.16
N THR A 424 6.11 20.95 12.20
CA THR A 424 7.54 21.26 12.24
C THR A 424 7.86 22.74 11.97
N GLY A 425 6.92 23.49 11.38
CA GLY A 425 7.08 24.90 11.06
C GLY A 425 7.76 25.19 9.71
N LEU A 426 7.93 24.17 8.86
CA LEU A 426 8.20 24.39 7.44
C LEU A 426 6.92 24.86 6.74
N PRO A 427 6.90 26.05 6.10
CA PRO A 427 5.69 26.59 5.48
C PRO A 427 5.05 25.67 4.44
N GLU A 428 5.85 24.88 3.72
CA GLU A 428 5.40 23.94 2.69
C GLU A 428 4.55 22.82 3.24
N LEU A 429 4.87 22.37 4.45
CA LEU A 429 4.21 21.22 5.06
C LEU A 429 2.99 21.64 5.90
N LYS A 430 2.71 22.95 5.98
CA LYS A 430 1.66 23.49 6.83
C LYS A 430 0.31 22.88 6.45
N GLY A 431 -0.38 22.32 7.45
CA GLY A 431 -1.70 21.71 7.28
C GLY A 431 -1.67 20.21 7.04
N ILE A 432 -0.49 19.62 6.81
CA ILE A 432 -0.34 18.17 6.78
C ILE A 432 -0.39 17.64 8.24
N PRO A 433 -1.24 16.64 8.55
CA PRO A 433 -1.35 16.11 9.91
C PRO A 433 -0.05 15.51 10.46
N ASP A 434 0.18 15.68 11.76
CA ASP A 434 1.38 15.21 12.46
C ASP A 434 1.26 13.75 12.94
N ASN A 435 1.18 12.81 12.00
CA ASN A 435 1.30 11.38 12.29
C ASN A 435 1.94 10.61 11.13
N LEU A 436 2.36 9.38 11.40
CA LEU A 436 3.13 8.54 10.47
C LEU A 436 2.41 8.32 9.12
N GLN A 437 1.08 8.26 9.11
CA GLN A 437 0.28 8.08 7.90
C GLN A 437 0.55 9.15 6.84
N TYR A 438 0.94 10.37 7.25
CA TYR A 438 1.10 11.51 6.37
C TYR A 438 2.57 11.87 6.06
N ILE A 439 3.53 11.01 6.44
CA ILE A 439 4.94 11.22 6.10
C ILE A 439 5.12 11.22 4.57
N ALA A 440 4.53 10.28 3.84
CA ALA A 440 4.66 10.25 2.38
C ALA A 440 4.02 11.47 1.71
N ALA A 441 2.88 11.96 2.22
CA ALA A 441 2.28 13.21 1.76
C ALA A 441 3.23 14.40 1.90
N GLY A 442 3.99 14.47 2.99
CA GLY A 442 5.03 15.49 3.17
C GLY A 442 6.18 15.36 2.17
N TRP A 443 6.61 14.13 1.84
CA TRP A 443 7.60 13.90 0.78
C TRP A 443 7.07 14.33 -0.59
N ARG A 444 5.82 13.95 -0.92
CA ARG A 444 5.17 14.35 -2.17
C ARG A 444 5.10 15.86 -2.30
N GLU A 445 4.65 16.58 -1.27
CA GLU A 445 4.55 18.04 -1.27
C GLU A 445 5.90 18.71 -1.58
N LEU A 446 6.98 18.25 -0.94
CA LEU A 446 8.32 18.76 -1.22
C LEU A 446 8.80 18.37 -2.63
N ARG A 447 8.51 17.16 -3.10
CA ARG A 447 8.87 16.71 -4.45
C ARG A 447 8.16 17.53 -5.51
N ASP A 448 6.85 17.71 -5.40
CA ASP A 448 6.05 18.43 -6.38
C ASP A 448 6.54 19.88 -6.52
N ARG A 449 6.94 20.49 -5.40
CA ARG A 449 7.46 21.86 -5.38
C ARG A 449 8.88 22.00 -5.90
N TYR A 450 9.78 21.09 -5.51
CA TYR A 450 11.22 21.27 -5.73
C TYR A 450 11.80 20.36 -6.82
N ALA A 451 11.21 19.19 -7.06
CA ALA A 451 11.70 18.17 -7.98
C ALA A 451 10.56 17.40 -8.69
N PRO A 452 9.66 18.06 -9.43
CA PRO A 452 8.44 17.43 -10.00
C PRO A 452 8.69 16.28 -10.99
N LYS A 453 9.93 16.13 -11.48
CA LYS A 453 10.36 15.03 -12.35
C LYS A 453 10.97 13.85 -11.61
N VAL A 454 11.20 13.98 -10.30
CA VAL A 454 11.66 12.88 -9.45
C VAL A 454 10.50 11.92 -9.21
N ARG A 455 10.80 10.62 -9.27
CA ARG A 455 9.92 9.55 -8.81
C ARG A 455 10.34 9.18 -7.41
N LEU A 456 9.41 9.21 -6.46
CA LEU A 456 9.67 8.85 -5.08
C LEU A 456 9.35 7.39 -4.81
N GLY A 457 10.23 6.74 -4.08
CA GLY A 457 10.13 5.34 -3.70
C GLY A 457 9.82 5.17 -2.22
N TYR A 458 8.96 4.21 -1.92
CA TYR A 458 8.81 3.60 -0.60
C TYR A 458 9.77 2.44 -0.45
N GLU A 459 10.71 2.48 0.48
CA GLU A 459 11.64 1.37 0.65
C GLU A 459 11.31 0.50 1.86
N PHE A 460 11.28 -0.81 1.62
CA PHE A 460 10.92 -1.83 2.58
C PHE A 460 11.68 -3.13 2.33
N ASP A 461 11.46 -4.07 3.22
CA ASP A 461 12.18 -5.31 3.38
C ASP A 461 11.24 -6.51 3.33
N ASP A 462 11.74 -7.67 2.93
CA ASP A 462 10.99 -8.92 2.98
C ASP A 462 10.83 -9.48 4.39
N TYR A 463 11.48 -8.85 5.38
CA TYR A 463 11.33 -9.08 6.82
C TYR A 463 10.16 -8.33 7.48
N ALA A 464 9.50 -7.42 6.76
CA ALA A 464 8.64 -6.39 7.34
C ALA A 464 7.27 -6.86 7.86
N SER A 465 6.76 -7.96 7.32
CA SER A 465 5.32 -8.25 7.31
C SER A 465 5.04 -9.61 7.90
N ASP A 466 4.43 -9.64 9.09
CA ASP A 466 4.23 -10.86 9.89
C ASP A 466 5.57 -11.41 10.48
N THR A 467 5.59 -12.65 10.98
CA THR A 467 6.81 -13.34 11.41
C THR A 467 7.58 -13.97 10.25
N LEU A 468 7.20 -13.70 8.99
CA LEU A 468 7.81 -14.34 7.82
C LEU A 468 9.03 -13.54 7.34
N ASP A 469 10.17 -14.19 7.35
CA ASP A 469 11.36 -13.78 6.58
C ASP A 469 11.48 -14.72 5.38
N ILE A 470 11.18 -14.22 4.18
CA ILE A 470 11.16 -15.04 2.95
C ILE A 470 12.54 -15.60 2.65
N SER A 471 13.58 -14.83 2.95
CA SER A 471 14.97 -15.17 2.66
C SER A 471 15.57 -16.19 3.63
N ARG A 472 14.93 -16.43 4.78
CA ARG A 472 15.42 -17.33 5.85
C ARG A 472 14.46 -18.44 6.27
N SER A 473 13.25 -18.46 5.72
CA SER A 473 12.32 -19.54 5.96
C SER A 473 12.64 -20.71 5.04
N ASP A 474 12.98 -21.88 5.58
CA ASP A 474 13.19 -23.08 4.77
C ASP A 474 11.85 -23.50 4.13
N ASN A 475 11.70 -23.18 2.84
CA ASN A 475 10.53 -23.51 2.02
C ASN A 475 9.19 -23.03 2.64
N PRO A 476 8.95 -21.71 2.74
CA PRO A 476 7.75 -21.20 3.39
C PRO A 476 6.49 -21.62 2.61
N PRO A 477 5.39 -22.00 3.29
CA PRO A 477 4.14 -22.30 2.61
C PRO A 477 3.67 -21.10 1.78
N GLU A 478 3.25 -21.35 0.53
CA GLU A 478 2.83 -20.30 -0.40
C GLU A 478 1.74 -19.38 0.19
N GLN A 479 0.80 -19.94 0.96
CA GLN A 479 -0.24 -19.15 1.63
C GLN A 479 0.32 -18.14 2.64
N THR A 480 1.38 -18.50 3.37
CA THR A 480 2.07 -17.61 4.30
C THR A 480 2.74 -16.46 3.55
N VAL A 481 3.39 -16.76 2.41
CA VAL A 481 4.02 -15.76 1.55
C VAL A 481 2.98 -14.78 0.98
N VAL A 482 1.84 -15.30 0.49
CA VAL A 482 0.73 -14.49 -0.03
C VAL A 482 0.15 -13.59 1.06
N GLN A 483 -0.04 -14.11 2.28
CA GLN A 483 -0.55 -13.35 3.41
C GLN A 483 0.41 -12.23 3.80
N ALA A 484 1.70 -12.52 3.96
CA ALA A 484 2.73 -11.53 4.29
C ALA A 484 2.78 -10.41 3.25
N ALA A 485 2.80 -10.76 1.95
CA ALA A 485 2.80 -9.79 0.86
C ALA A 485 1.58 -8.87 0.86
N ARG A 486 0.40 -9.39 1.22
CA ARG A 486 -0.84 -8.61 1.29
C ARG A 486 -0.90 -7.69 2.50
N LEU A 487 -0.32 -8.12 3.63
CA LEU A 487 -0.16 -7.26 4.81
C LEU A 487 0.81 -6.11 4.51
N ALA A 488 1.95 -6.41 3.87
CA ALA A 488 2.90 -5.43 3.36
C ALA A 488 2.24 -4.41 2.44
N GLY A 489 1.48 -4.90 1.46
CA GLY A 489 0.78 -4.03 0.51
C GLY A 489 -0.29 -3.17 1.17
N GLN A 490 -0.99 -3.69 2.19
CA GLN A 490 -1.95 -2.90 2.97
C GLN A 490 -1.27 -1.84 3.83
N PHE A 491 -0.12 -2.16 4.42
CA PHE A 491 0.67 -1.21 5.18
C PHE A 491 1.17 -0.08 4.27
N TYR A 492 1.76 -0.43 3.12
CA TYR A 492 2.14 0.52 2.06
C TYR A 492 1.00 1.45 1.71
N GLU A 493 -0.20 0.91 1.45
CA GLU A 493 -1.34 1.76 1.08
C GLU A 493 -1.72 2.76 2.17
N THR A 494 -1.55 2.37 3.43
CA THR A 494 -1.92 3.23 4.54
C THR A 494 -0.96 4.42 4.66
N VAL A 495 0.34 4.21 4.41
CA VAL A 495 1.38 5.23 4.65
C VAL A 495 1.86 5.95 3.40
N ALA A 496 1.58 5.42 2.21
CA ALA A 496 2.15 5.87 0.95
C ALA A 496 1.19 5.84 -0.27
N ALA A 497 -0.03 5.29 -0.16
CA ALA A 497 -0.93 5.16 -1.33
C ALA A 497 -1.13 6.49 -2.06
N GLY A 498 -0.81 6.51 -3.36
CA GLY A 498 -0.98 7.69 -4.22
C GLY A 498 -0.02 8.84 -3.92
N ASP A 499 0.83 8.73 -2.90
CA ASP A 499 1.84 9.72 -2.55
C ASP A 499 3.19 9.41 -3.22
N LEU A 500 3.51 8.12 -3.40
CA LEU A 500 4.78 7.63 -3.94
C LEU A 500 4.60 6.87 -5.27
N ASP A 501 5.63 6.91 -6.10
CA ASP A 501 5.58 6.43 -7.49
C ASP A 501 5.95 4.94 -7.61
N PHE A 502 6.84 4.44 -6.75
CA PHE A 502 7.27 3.04 -6.77
C PHE A 502 7.58 2.54 -5.35
N ALA A 503 7.78 1.23 -5.22
CA ALA A 503 8.29 0.62 -4.00
C ALA A 503 9.68 0.01 -4.26
N ALA A 504 10.59 0.08 -3.30
CA ALA A 504 11.90 -0.51 -3.31
C ALA A 504 11.91 -1.65 -2.29
N LEU A 505 12.06 -2.89 -2.78
CA LEU A 505 12.15 -4.06 -1.92
C LEU A 505 13.61 -4.47 -1.81
N THR A 506 14.14 -4.40 -0.60
CA THR A 506 15.36 -5.11 -0.22
C THR A 506 14.96 -6.54 0.18
N ILE A 507 15.68 -7.51 -0.34
CA ILE A 507 15.49 -8.92 0.02
C ILE A 507 16.65 -9.25 0.97
N ASN A 508 16.34 -9.77 2.16
CA ASN A 508 17.26 -10.07 3.26
C ASN A 508 17.83 -8.84 3.98
N GLY A 509 17.00 -7.86 4.34
CA GLY A 509 17.47 -6.81 5.24
C GLY A 509 17.05 -7.02 6.70
N LEU A 510 18.09 -6.90 7.53
CA LEU A 510 18.08 -6.75 8.99
C LEU A 510 17.57 -7.93 9.82
N ALA A 511 18.45 -8.92 10.03
CA ALA A 511 18.86 -9.26 11.41
C ALA A 511 20.21 -10.02 11.44
N GLU A 512 21.08 -9.57 12.36
CA GLU A 512 22.40 -10.09 12.74
C GLU A 512 23.42 -10.27 11.61
N GLU A 513 24.41 -9.37 11.58
CA GLU A 513 25.69 -9.59 10.91
C GLU A 513 26.35 -10.87 11.47
N GLY A 514 25.94 -12.05 10.97
CA GLY A 514 26.50 -13.33 11.45
C GLY A 514 25.57 -14.55 11.37
N GLU A 515 24.26 -14.41 11.15
CA GLU A 515 23.36 -15.56 11.04
C GLU A 515 23.07 -15.96 9.59
N ASP A 516 23.30 -17.25 9.31
CA ASP A 516 23.27 -17.86 7.98
C ASP A 516 21.82 -18.09 7.51
N PRO A 517 21.39 -17.54 6.36
CA PRO A 517 20.03 -17.69 5.83
C PRO A 517 19.69 -19.13 5.40
N SER A 518 20.69 -20.00 5.19
CA SER A 518 20.49 -21.42 4.86
C SER A 518 21.78 -22.20 5.12
N PRO A 519 21.76 -23.39 5.76
CA PRO A 519 22.98 -24.19 5.99
C PRO A 519 23.75 -24.58 4.71
N THR A 520 23.19 -24.29 3.52
CA THR A 520 23.81 -24.53 2.20
C THR A 520 24.19 -23.26 1.44
N ASN A 521 23.90 -22.06 1.97
CA ASN A 521 24.16 -20.77 1.34
C ASN A 521 23.56 -20.60 -0.08
N ASN A 522 22.48 -21.30 -0.40
CA ASN A 522 21.83 -21.26 -1.72
C ASN A 522 20.31 -21.19 -1.60
N TYR A 523 19.70 -20.17 -2.23
CA TYR A 523 18.25 -20.12 -2.41
C TYR A 523 17.77 -21.34 -3.19
N SER A 524 16.98 -22.18 -2.53
CA SER A 524 16.21 -23.28 -3.09
C SER A 524 15.26 -22.79 -4.19
N PRO A 525 14.83 -23.69 -5.09
CA PRO A 525 13.78 -23.36 -6.06
C PRO A 525 12.49 -22.83 -5.41
N ALA A 526 12.19 -23.25 -4.18
CA ALA A 526 11.01 -22.80 -3.45
C ALA A 526 11.13 -21.35 -2.95
N GLU A 527 12.27 -20.97 -2.36
CA GLU A 527 12.48 -19.58 -1.90
C GLU A 527 12.51 -18.61 -3.10
N LYS A 528 13.11 -19.01 -4.22
CA LYS A 528 13.04 -18.26 -5.49
C LYS A 528 11.60 -18.05 -5.97
N ALA A 529 10.75 -19.08 -5.85
CA ALA A 529 9.34 -18.97 -6.20
C ALA A 529 8.58 -18.08 -5.21
N ALA A 530 8.88 -18.19 -3.91
CA ALA A 530 8.29 -17.38 -2.86
C ALA A 530 8.52 -15.88 -3.10
N VAL A 531 9.74 -15.46 -3.47
CA VAL A 531 10.01 -14.05 -3.81
C VAL A 531 9.16 -13.57 -4.99
N VAL A 532 9.05 -14.37 -6.06
CA VAL A 532 8.21 -14.01 -7.22
C VAL A 532 6.74 -13.87 -6.81
N THR A 533 6.23 -14.79 -5.99
CA THR A 533 4.88 -14.74 -5.44
C THR A 533 4.68 -13.50 -4.57
N TYR A 534 5.61 -13.21 -3.67
CA TYR A 534 5.54 -12.07 -2.78
C TYR A 534 5.49 -10.76 -3.55
N VAL A 535 6.42 -10.54 -4.48
CA VAL A 535 6.43 -9.30 -5.30
C VAL A 535 5.14 -9.15 -6.09
N ARG A 536 4.59 -10.26 -6.63
CA ARG A 536 3.33 -10.24 -7.37
C ARG A 536 2.16 -9.81 -6.49
N GLU A 537 2.00 -10.46 -5.35
CA GLU A 537 0.90 -10.18 -4.43
C GLU A 537 1.03 -8.78 -3.82
N PHE A 538 2.26 -8.36 -3.47
CA PHE A 538 2.54 -7.00 -3.01
C PHE A 538 2.17 -5.97 -4.08
N SER A 539 2.69 -6.11 -5.29
CA SER A 539 2.46 -5.15 -6.39
C SER A 539 0.99 -5.06 -6.75
N ALA A 540 0.28 -6.20 -6.73
CA ALA A 540 -1.16 -6.24 -6.97
C ALA A 540 -1.96 -5.61 -5.82
N ARG A 541 -1.56 -5.85 -4.57
CA ARG A 541 -2.24 -5.33 -3.38
C ARG A 541 -2.01 -3.83 -3.21
N ALA A 542 -0.79 -3.34 -3.42
CA ALA A 542 -0.37 -1.97 -3.22
C ALA A 542 -0.57 -1.08 -4.46
N HIS A 543 -0.95 -1.68 -5.60
CA HIS A 543 -1.07 -1.00 -6.89
C HIS A 543 0.18 -0.20 -7.27
N VAL A 544 1.36 -0.74 -6.95
CA VAL A 544 2.67 -0.10 -7.17
C VAL A 544 3.65 -1.06 -7.84
N ARG A 545 4.59 -0.53 -8.61
CA ARG A 545 5.71 -1.29 -9.19
C ARG A 545 6.91 -1.34 -8.27
N VAL A 546 7.69 -2.41 -8.36
CA VAL A 546 8.78 -2.69 -7.43
C VAL A 546 10.15 -2.53 -8.09
N VAL A 547 11.09 -1.89 -7.40
CA VAL A 547 12.53 -1.95 -7.66
C VAL A 547 13.10 -2.93 -6.65
N LEU A 548 13.88 -3.91 -7.10
CA LEU A 548 14.65 -4.73 -6.16
C LEU A 548 15.93 -3.97 -5.81
N GLU A 549 16.10 -3.62 -4.55
CA GLU A 549 17.31 -2.95 -4.03
C GLU A 549 18.21 -3.93 -3.30
N GLY A 550 19.47 -3.54 -3.10
CA GLY A 550 20.40 -4.26 -2.25
C GLY A 550 20.79 -5.66 -2.75
N VAL A 551 20.55 -6.00 -4.02
CA VAL A 551 20.90 -7.32 -4.57
C VAL A 551 22.42 -7.49 -4.56
N PRO A 552 23.00 -8.30 -3.68
CA PRO A 552 24.44 -8.30 -3.51
C PRO A 552 25.13 -8.95 -4.72
N LEU A 553 26.33 -8.47 -5.07
CA LEU A 553 27.24 -9.10 -6.03
C LEU A 553 28.34 -9.82 -5.24
N GLY A 554 28.31 -11.15 -5.08
CA GLY A 554 29.33 -11.86 -4.29
C GLY A 554 29.10 -13.36 -4.08
N ASN A 555 30.17 -14.06 -3.66
CA ASN A 555 30.69 -15.38 -4.08
C ASN A 555 29.83 -16.69 -4.10
N THR A 556 30.29 -17.63 -4.94
CA THR A 556 30.05 -19.08 -4.85
C THR A 556 30.99 -19.71 -3.81
N VAL A 557 30.39 -20.45 -2.88
CA VAL A 557 31.02 -21.38 -1.92
C VAL A 557 31.89 -20.69 -0.86
N SER A 558 31.18 -20.16 0.15
CA SER A 558 31.66 -19.82 1.49
C SER A 558 32.22 -21.04 2.23
N LYS A 559 33.40 -21.53 1.82
CA LYS A 559 34.26 -22.43 2.62
C LYS A 559 35.71 -21.97 2.72
N ALA A 560 36.16 -21.07 1.85
CA ALA A 560 37.56 -20.61 1.82
C ALA A 560 37.79 -19.24 2.48
N ILE A 561 36.73 -18.51 2.85
CA ILE A 561 36.80 -17.17 3.46
C ILE A 561 36.05 -17.18 4.79
N THR A 562 36.37 -18.15 5.65
CA THR A 562 35.96 -18.09 7.05
C THR A 562 36.77 -16.99 7.72
N ASP A 563 36.09 -15.94 8.21
CA ASP A 563 36.51 -14.93 9.21
C ASP A 563 36.26 -13.46 8.82
N LYS A 564 35.40 -13.15 7.84
CA LYS A 564 34.94 -11.77 7.59
C LYS A 564 33.41 -11.65 7.57
N PRO A 565 32.79 -10.76 8.39
CA PRO A 565 31.39 -10.37 8.19
C PRO A 565 31.21 -9.67 6.83
N TYR A 566 29.99 -9.66 6.29
CA TYR A 566 29.55 -8.92 5.08
C TYR A 566 29.74 -9.53 3.68
N HIS A 567 29.93 -10.85 3.54
CA HIS A 567 30.01 -11.50 2.23
C HIS A 567 28.72 -12.26 1.88
N TRP A 568 28.08 -11.90 0.76
CA TRP A 568 26.77 -12.40 0.31
C TRP A 568 26.90 -13.35 -0.91
N HIS A 569 25.79 -13.99 -1.37
CA HIS A 569 25.82 -15.21 -2.23
C HIS A 569 25.47 -15.02 -3.72
N ASP A 570 26.18 -15.73 -4.61
CA ASP A 570 26.14 -15.50 -6.07
C ASP A 570 24.92 -16.13 -6.74
N THR A 571 24.37 -17.18 -6.12
CA THR A 571 23.26 -17.97 -6.67
C THR A 571 22.01 -17.14 -6.91
N TRP A 572 21.80 -16.06 -6.14
CA TRP A 572 20.71 -15.14 -6.34
C TRP A 572 20.91 -14.25 -7.58
N VAL A 573 22.11 -13.70 -7.76
CA VAL A 573 22.49 -12.93 -8.96
C VAL A 573 22.40 -13.81 -10.21
N GLN A 574 22.97 -15.01 -10.15
CA GLN A 574 22.90 -15.97 -11.25
C GLN A 574 21.46 -16.35 -11.60
N TRP A 575 20.57 -16.47 -10.61
CA TRP A 575 19.15 -16.71 -10.86
C TRP A 575 18.48 -15.55 -11.62
N LEU A 576 18.83 -14.31 -11.32
CA LEU A 576 18.29 -13.12 -12.01
C LEU A 576 18.72 -13.07 -13.48
N VAL A 577 20.02 -13.29 -13.77
CA VAL A 577 20.64 -12.98 -15.08
C VAL A 577 21.34 -14.15 -15.79
N GLY A 578 21.15 -15.38 -15.32
CA GLY A 578 21.85 -16.59 -15.78
C GLY A 578 21.54 -17.07 -17.21
N ASP A 579 21.96 -18.31 -17.51
CA ASP A 579 22.12 -18.86 -18.86
C ASP A 579 20.90 -18.77 -19.78
N ASP A 580 19.70 -18.85 -19.22
CA ASP A 580 18.43 -18.75 -19.94
C ASP A 580 18.04 -17.30 -20.28
N ARG A 581 18.94 -16.56 -20.94
CA ARG A 581 18.75 -15.17 -21.45
C ARG A 581 17.83 -14.33 -20.54
N PHE A 582 18.10 -14.20 -19.24
CA PHE A 582 17.30 -13.39 -18.29
C PHE A 582 15.92 -13.94 -17.90
N SER A 583 15.74 -15.27 -17.81
CA SER A 583 14.45 -15.90 -17.45
C SER A 583 13.97 -15.54 -16.04
N GLY A 584 14.87 -15.46 -15.05
CA GLY A 584 14.54 -14.99 -13.70
C GLY A 584 14.05 -13.54 -13.70
N LEU A 585 14.76 -12.65 -14.40
CA LEU A 585 14.35 -11.27 -14.56
C LEU A 585 13.00 -11.12 -15.27
N ARG A 586 12.67 -11.98 -16.25
CA ARG A 586 11.32 -12.04 -16.85
C ARG A 586 10.25 -12.39 -15.82
N LYS A 587 10.45 -13.43 -15.02
CA LYS A 587 9.50 -13.85 -13.97
C LYS A 587 9.22 -12.70 -12.99
N LEU A 588 10.26 -11.97 -12.59
CA LEU A 588 10.15 -10.83 -11.69
C LEU A 588 9.49 -9.62 -12.35
N ARG A 589 9.82 -9.31 -13.60
CA ARG A 589 9.13 -8.29 -14.38
C ARG A 589 7.63 -8.56 -14.44
N ASP A 590 7.27 -9.81 -14.76
CA ASP A 590 5.89 -10.30 -14.85
C ASP A 590 5.22 -10.39 -13.47
N ALA A 591 5.96 -10.18 -12.38
CA ALA A 591 5.44 -10.03 -11.03
C ALA A 591 5.33 -8.58 -10.57
N GLY A 592 5.90 -7.60 -11.29
CA GLY A 592 5.83 -6.19 -10.86
C GLY A 592 7.18 -5.47 -10.81
N VAL A 593 8.30 -6.16 -11.04
CA VAL A 593 9.62 -5.53 -10.99
C VAL A 593 9.85 -4.61 -12.21
N ILE A 594 10.39 -3.42 -11.98
CA ILE A 594 10.73 -2.40 -13.01
C ILE A 594 12.21 -2.01 -12.99
N GLY A 595 12.95 -2.41 -11.95
CA GLY A 595 14.38 -2.18 -11.83
C GLY A 595 15.02 -3.16 -10.84
N VAL A 596 16.31 -3.43 -11.03
CA VAL A 596 17.11 -4.23 -10.08
C VAL A 596 18.43 -3.52 -9.81
N MET A 597 18.60 -3.02 -8.60
CA MET A 597 19.80 -2.36 -8.11
C MET A 597 20.66 -3.37 -7.38
N PHE A 598 21.89 -3.53 -7.87
CA PHE A 598 22.86 -4.42 -7.29
C PHE A 598 23.74 -3.64 -6.30
N GLY A 599 23.84 -4.16 -5.08
CA GLY A 599 24.71 -3.64 -4.05
C GLY A 599 26.18 -3.98 -4.33
N VAL A 600 27.05 -3.10 -3.83
CA VAL A 600 28.43 -3.45 -3.46
C VAL A 600 28.44 -3.34 -1.94
N GLY A 601 28.86 -4.37 -1.24
CA GLY A 601 29.03 -4.30 0.20
C GLY A 601 30.13 -3.31 0.59
N SER A 602 30.17 -3.01 1.88
CA SER A 602 31.09 -2.05 2.47
C SER A 602 32.39 -2.74 2.83
N GLY A 603 33.35 -2.80 1.91
CA GLY A 603 34.68 -3.34 2.19
C GLY A 603 35.71 -2.84 1.19
N ALA A 604 36.95 -2.68 1.65
CA ALA A 604 38.08 -2.31 0.79
C ALA A 604 38.49 -3.43 -0.20
N ASP A 605 37.78 -4.55 -0.21
CA ASP A 605 38.20 -5.81 -0.85
C ASP A 605 37.05 -6.51 -1.63
N GLU A 606 36.22 -5.78 -2.38
CA GLU A 606 35.10 -6.40 -3.11
C GLU A 606 35.35 -6.72 -4.60
N THR A 607 34.94 -7.94 -4.97
CA THR A 607 35.27 -8.80 -6.14
C THR A 607 36.71 -9.32 -6.13
N CYS A 608 37.03 -10.62 -6.11
CA CYS A 608 36.40 -11.86 -6.61
C CYS A 608 36.96 -13.08 -5.80
N PRO A 609 36.71 -14.39 -6.10
CA PRO A 609 36.18 -14.96 -7.37
C PRO A 609 35.27 -16.23 -7.28
N CYS A 610 34.35 -16.37 -8.25
CA CYS A 610 34.01 -17.67 -8.89
C CYS A 610 34.85 -17.92 -10.16
N ASP A 611 34.91 -19.19 -10.56
CA ASP A 611 35.75 -19.77 -11.62
C ASP A 611 34.88 -20.28 -12.78
N ALA A 612 34.52 -19.39 -13.71
CA ALA A 612 33.56 -19.71 -14.77
C ALA A 612 34.05 -20.80 -15.74
N LYS A 613 35.37 -21.03 -15.80
CA LYS A 613 36.00 -22.10 -16.60
C LYS A 613 36.32 -23.37 -15.82
N HIS A 614 36.10 -23.38 -14.52
CA HIS A 614 36.50 -24.47 -13.62
C HIS A 614 38.01 -24.79 -13.68
N ASP A 615 38.87 -23.78 -13.92
CA ASP A 615 40.32 -23.91 -14.06
C ASP A 615 41.13 -23.47 -12.82
N GLY A 616 40.45 -23.09 -11.74
CA GLY A 616 41.02 -22.62 -10.48
C GLY A 616 41.51 -21.17 -10.53
N THR A 617 41.42 -20.49 -11.66
CA THR A 617 41.90 -19.11 -11.83
C THR A 617 40.84 -18.12 -11.39
N THR A 618 41.12 -17.51 -10.24
CA THR A 618 40.18 -16.73 -9.47
C THR A 618 41.02 -15.50 -9.02
N ASN A 619 40.61 -14.26 -9.34
CA ASN A 619 41.44 -13.05 -9.15
C ASN A 619 41.96 -12.85 -7.71
N GLY A 620 43.24 -12.42 -7.58
CA GLY A 620 43.83 -11.86 -6.37
C GLY A 620 44.43 -10.46 -6.62
N GLY A 621 44.03 -9.46 -5.82
CA GLY A 621 44.56 -8.09 -5.92
C GLY A 621 43.89 -7.07 -4.98
N LYS A 622 44.47 -5.87 -4.86
CA LYS A 622 43.94 -4.72 -4.07
C LYS A 622 42.88 -3.92 -4.87
N TYR A 623 41.94 -3.24 -4.16
CA TYR A 623 40.90 -2.30 -4.66
C TYR A 623 41.26 -1.42 -5.88
N SER A 624 42.53 -1.04 -6.00
CA SER A 624 43.01 -0.17 -7.07
C SER A 624 43.04 -0.82 -8.46
N THR A 625 42.75 -2.12 -8.57
CA THR A 625 42.88 -2.87 -9.83
C THR A 625 41.50 -3.23 -10.38
N PRO A 626 41.09 -2.72 -11.57
CA PRO A 626 39.78 -3.00 -12.14
C PRO A 626 39.53 -4.51 -12.38
N SER A 627 38.40 -5.03 -11.91
CA SER A 627 37.86 -6.35 -12.30
C SER A 627 37.15 -6.21 -13.65
N THR A 628 37.74 -6.76 -14.71
CA THR A 628 37.30 -6.57 -16.10
C THR A 628 37.26 -7.86 -16.91
N SER A 629 37.59 -9.01 -16.32
CA SER A 629 37.56 -10.30 -17.00
C SER A 629 36.15 -10.87 -17.02
N ALA A 630 35.70 -11.41 -18.14
CA ALA A 630 34.43 -12.16 -18.16
C ALA A 630 34.46 -13.45 -17.33
N ASP A 631 35.66 -13.83 -16.87
CA ASP A 631 35.96 -14.97 -15.99
C ASP A 631 35.85 -14.62 -14.50
N ASP A 632 35.45 -13.38 -14.18
CA ASP A 632 35.27 -12.86 -12.81
C ASP A 632 33.81 -12.40 -12.59
N ASP A 633 33.27 -12.43 -11.37
CA ASP A 633 31.83 -12.15 -11.06
C ASP A 633 31.38 -10.78 -11.56
N GLY A 634 32.21 -9.77 -11.32
CA GLY A 634 31.94 -8.39 -11.73
C GLY A 634 31.90 -8.23 -13.25
N GLY A 635 32.77 -8.94 -13.97
CA GLY A 635 32.88 -8.91 -15.42
C GLY A 635 31.92 -9.86 -16.12
N TYR A 636 31.60 -11.03 -15.54
CA TYR A 636 30.52 -11.92 -15.95
C TYR A 636 29.19 -11.18 -15.86
N TYR A 637 28.90 -10.57 -14.72
CA TYR A 637 27.71 -9.75 -14.52
C TYR A 637 27.68 -8.57 -15.50
N ALA A 638 28.75 -7.77 -15.56
CA ALA A 638 28.83 -6.64 -16.49
C ALA A 638 28.60 -7.08 -17.96
N ALA A 639 29.15 -8.24 -18.36
CA ALA A 639 28.94 -8.80 -19.68
C ALA A 639 27.48 -9.22 -19.92
N ARG A 640 26.82 -9.86 -18.93
CA ARG A 640 25.40 -10.22 -19.00
C ARG A 640 24.51 -8.98 -19.08
N MET A 641 24.81 -7.93 -18.32
CA MET A 641 24.06 -6.67 -18.36
C MET A 641 24.27 -5.91 -19.65
N ALA A 642 25.50 -5.86 -20.15
CA ALA A 642 25.80 -5.31 -21.47
C ALA A 642 25.08 -6.11 -22.57
N ALA A 643 24.98 -7.43 -22.45
CA ALA A 643 24.23 -8.27 -23.37
C ALA A 643 22.72 -8.00 -23.30
N LEU A 644 22.15 -7.81 -22.10
CA LEU A 644 20.75 -7.39 -21.91
C LEU A 644 20.50 -6.04 -22.60
N SER A 645 21.37 -5.06 -22.36
CA SER A 645 21.27 -3.73 -22.97
C SER A 645 21.36 -3.81 -24.50
N LYS A 646 22.31 -4.59 -25.05
CA LYS A 646 22.44 -4.84 -26.50
C LYS A 646 21.23 -5.54 -27.09
N ALA A 647 20.61 -6.48 -26.37
CA ALA A 647 19.36 -7.12 -26.75
C ALA A 647 18.15 -6.20 -26.66
N GLY A 648 18.34 -4.95 -26.22
CA GLY A 648 17.30 -3.96 -26.07
C GLY A 648 16.48 -4.15 -24.80
N GLY A 649 17.00 -4.74 -23.73
CA GLY A 649 16.31 -4.87 -22.43
C GLY A 649 15.05 -5.75 -22.45
N LEU A 650 14.40 -5.88 -21.30
CA LEU A 650 13.07 -6.50 -21.20
C LEU A 650 12.01 -5.40 -21.24
N SER A 651 11.13 -5.42 -22.24
CA SER A 651 9.97 -4.52 -22.30
C SER A 651 9.15 -4.60 -21.02
N LEU A 652 8.71 -3.45 -20.50
CA LEU A 652 7.72 -3.36 -19.41
C LEU A 652 6.27 -3.41 -19.91
N ASP A 653 6.06 -3.19 -21.21
CA ASP A 653 4.77 -3.30 -21.91
C ASP A 653 4.38 -4.74 -22.21
#